data_AF-A0A3L7TA95-F1
#
_entry.id   AF-A0A3L7TA95-F1
#
_cell.length_a   1.000
_cell.length_b   1.000
_cell.length_c   1.000
_cell.angle_alpha   90.00
_cell.angle_beta   90.00
_cell.angle_gamma   90.00
#
_symmetry.space_group_name_H-M   'P 1'
#
loop_
_entity.id
_entity.type
_entity.pdbx_description
1 polymer ?
#
loop_
_entity_poly.entity_id
_entity_poly.type
_entity_poly.pdbx_seq_one_letter_code
_entity_poly.pdbx_strand_id
1 'polypeptide(L)'
;MATSPPSSHEPPHTVVVSISAQQAAKNAVLERNLASLGERNLDTANAIRAATPAILEWSTAADGAQVASYQSRALASRHQPRAEATTFADAIDFRDRAVVVVLGFGLGFHIHELCARLLRCGLVVVLEPDLGLLRAVLEEIDCSSSFSRANILIFDGTEPAGRYAERFAGSEGVLIQGLQFVDHPPSRTRVAPCSKEFTQHITDTVRAARVTAATGLARSAQTIRSILRNARHYVAGESLAPLAGIAKGHLGIVVSAGPSLRKNLHLLAQPGVRERCVIIATQTVLKPLLAEGIRPHFVAALDWHVISKRFYDGLRPADVADTTLVLDPQANPVIAASYPGPIRTIAAAHLDALLGPLARDMGRLPGGATVAHLCYQIARYLGCDPVATIGQDLGFTDGMYYARGTAIDEVWAPELNPFNTIENLEWTRIARHRTHLVKRRDVYGKTIYTDAQMQTYLQRFEYFFLQDERRGLRTIDATEGGVMKAGTIVQSLSETLAGYAFNALPAIPLATRVMDDSRLSAAAKRLRAVEADVRIIRTASQRTGDALAQFTAATATRDPHARLWKIIDTERAKVAARLDTLRLLDEFSQVGVLKRAKADRRIEQSRGITPEEKQRLQFERDLVNVRWIEESAEEYLGVLGDAITRLEKGDAGLSVGCEDDEAATAAKADGALGRALGEAGSAVEVRAAFIVPIDPWHGGLGTPRSLAETLAGRPVIQWTLERLGRSREAATIVLIVPEGYDIDALLDRKRIGLPIEIHRTTGSPFGPERAAIASARLWSDSSWRGGIAGLTCYDEVLAPSATLAAMKRFDVNAAILVGPDWPLVTVLGENGCDALVRRHRTRPELLRVVFNQSPPGLCGVLVERSLMQELARGGRHASIGWLLGYEPSRPQQDPISKDVCVQIDHTLRRSLVRGVFDTPRNMTRLRRAIEPALGEHGGSVADIQPEDAIQLLERQLFDTVPYYTPQQLIIELNTGRQGSGASSPHRMGSVQRSVMTEKRFAKIVEQVIESRDTVMTFAGAGDPLLHPDVARFVRMAKDAGVRGVHLRTELVASSDIIDAVVESGVDAISVELDADSAETYRRMHGVDQFKIAITNIERVFAARRVLAGSGGGAYALPWIVPRLQRRSESYEDIDSFFDRWQHILGTALIEGAPQFDDTHETPADPLASARAPSRSMYREMLRRMLILSDGTVPLSELDFRGDRIFGHVDRTPLLQLWRDLVARRKQVRRDEGEACETLRTRTP
;
A
#
# COMPACT_ATOMS: atom_id res chain seq x y z
N MET A 1 -10.45 60.79 -69.37
CA MET A 1 -11.61 61.62 -69.77
C MET A 1 -12.23 62.18 -68.51
N ALA A 2 -12.50 63.50 -68.50
CA ALA A 2 -13.31 64.30 -67.55
C ALA A 2 -12.76 64.41 -66.10
N THR A 3 -12.09 65.51 -65.70
CA THR A 3 -12.56 66.85 -65.23
C THR A 3 -12.74 66.97 -63.71
N SER A 4 -11.89 67.77 -63.05
CA SER A 4 -12.08 68.44 -61.73
C SER A 4 -13.04 69.65 -61.86
N PRO A 5 -13.41 70.48 -60.82
CA PRO A 5 -13.07 70.58 -59.37
C PRO A 5 -14.34 70.96 -58.49
N PRO A 6 -14.38 71.78 -57.38
CA PRO A 6 -13.49 72.10 -56.23
C PRO A 6 -14.12 72.08 -54.79
N SER A 7 -13.25 72.17 -53.77
CA SER A 7 -13.26 72.85 -52.43
C SER A 7 -14.47 72.97 -51.45
N SER A 8 -14.10 72.70 -50.18
CA SER A 8 -14.37 73.40 -48.89
C SER A 8 -15.72 73.29 -48.15
N HIS A 9 -15.67 72.59 -46.98
CA HIS A 9 -16.23 73.05 -45.70
C HIS A 9 -15.65 72.21 -44.52
N GLU A 10 -14.94 72.85 -43.58
CA GLU A 10 -14.82 72.41 -42.17
C GLU A 10 -16.19 72.55 -41.47
N PRO A 11 -16.53 71.86 -40.33
CA PRO A 11 -15.71 71.57 -39.12
C PRO A 11 -16.07 70.18 -38.45
N PRO A 12 -15.79 69.86 -37.16
CA PRO A 12 -14.91 70.43 -36.13
C PRO A 12 -13.88 69.45 -35.53
N HIS A 13 -12.65 69.93 -35.33
CA HIS A 13 -11.63 69.29 -34.48
C HIS A 13 -11.76 69.75 -33.02
N THR A 14 -12.54 69.07 -32.17
CA THR A 14 -12.36 69.25 -30.70
C THR A 14 -12.94 68.15 -29.78
N VAL A 15 -13.19 66.92 -30.27
CA VAL A 15 -13.71 65.83 -29.39
C VAL A 15 -12.89 64.53 -29.44
N VAL A 16 -12.04 64.33 -30.44
CA VAL A 16 -11.31 63.05 -30.62
C VAL A 16 -10.04 62.93 -29.77
N VAL A 17 -9.46 64.05 -29.30
CA VAL A 17 -8.18 64.04 -28.56
C VAL A 17 -8.36 63.72 -27.05
N SER A 18 -9.52 64.01 -26.45
CA SER A 18 -9.76 63.73 -25.02
C SER A 18 -10.06 62.25 -24.74
N ILE A 19 -10.73 61.57 -25.67
CA ILE A 19 -11.11 60.15 -25.53
C ILE A 19 -9.87 59.24 -25.66
N SER A 20 -8.90 59.58 -26.52
CA SER A 20 -7.67 58.77 -26.68
C SER A 20 -6.72 58.88 -25.48
N ALA A 21 -6.65 60.03 -24.82
CA ALA A 21 -5.82 60.25 -23.64
C ALA A 21 -6.37 59.52 -22.40
N GLN A 22 -7.69 59.51 -22.19
CA GLN A 22 -8.33 58.76 -21.10
C GLN A 22 -8.20 57.24 -21.30
N GLN A 23 -8.38 56.74 -22.52
CA GLN A 23 -8.20 55.32 -22.80
C GLN A 23 -6.74 54.88 -22.64
N ALA A 24 -5.78 55.72 -23.04
CA ALA A 24 -4.36 55.46 -22.82
C ALA A 24 -3.99 55.43 -21.32
N ALA A 25 -4.58 56.30 -20.51
CA ALA A 25 -4.38 56.31 -19.05
C ALA A 25 -4.95 55.05 -18.37
N LYS A 26 -6.16 54.62 -18.74
CA LYS A 26 -6.76 53.37 -18.22
C LYS A 26 -5.94 52.13 -18.59
N ASN A 27 -5.47 52.05 -19.85
CA ASN A 27 -4.59 50.97 -20.27
C ASN A 27 -3.25 50.97 -19.50
N ALA A 28 -2.70 52.14 -19.17
CA ALA A 28 -1.47 52.25 -18.38
C ALA A 28 -1.67 51.81 -16.90
N VAL A 29 -2.85 52.03 -16.31
CA VAL A 29 -3.18 51.52 -14.97
C VAL A 29 -3.36 49.99 -15.01
N LEU A 30 -4.07 49.47 -16.01
CA LEU A 30 -4.25 48.04 -16.21
C LEU A 30 -2.92 47.30 -16.35
N GLU A 31 -2.02 47.75 -17.24
CA GLU A 31 -0.74 47.07 -17.43
C GLU A 31 0.16 47.15 -16.20
N ARG A 32 0.09 48.24 -15.41
CA ARG A 32 0.80 48.34 -14.14
C ARG A 32 0.29 47.33 -13.11
N ASN A 33 -1.03 47.17 -13.02
CA ASN A 33 -1.66 46.17 -12.16
C ASN A 33 -1.28 44.75 -12.59
N LEU A 34 -1.40 44.44 -13.88
CA LEU A 34 -1.09 43.10 -14.43
C LEU A 34 0.39 42.76 -14.30
N ALA A 35 1.30 43.70 -14.53
CA ALA A 35 2.75 43.49 -14.33
C ALA A 35 3.12 43.29 -12.85
N SER A 36 2.30 43.81 -11.93
CA SER A 36 2.50 43.62 -10.49
C SER A 36 1.97 42.27 -9.98
N LEU A 37 1.18 41.57 -10.80
CA LEU A 37 0.82 40.18 -10.54
C LEU A 37 2.02 39.30 -10.89
N GLY A 38 2.55 38.58 -9.90
CA GLY A 38 3.73 37.73 -10.10
C GLY A 38 3.48 36.58 -11.08
N GLU A 39 4.55 35.86 -11.47
CA GLU A 39 4.53 34.79 -12.48
C GLU A 39 3.43 33.73 -12.28
N ARG A 40 3.05 33.48 -11.01
CA ARG A 40 1.99 32.52 -10.64
C ARG A 40 0.57 32.92 -11.07
N ASN A 41 0.38 34.13 -11.61
CA ASN A 41 -0.89 34.62 -12.14
C ASN A 41 -0.80 34.97 -13.64
N LEU A 42 0.26 34.57 -14.35
CA LEU A 42 0.51 35.03 -15.72
C LEU A 42 -0.64 34.69 -16.69
N ASP A 43 -1.20 33.49 -16.56
CA ASP A 43 -2.34 33.04 -17.36
C ASP A 43 -3.62 33.84 -17.02
N THR A 44 -3.91 34.04 -15.74
CA THR A 44 -5.03 34.91 -15.30
C THR A 44 -4.84 36.34 -15.80
N ALA A 45 -3.62 36.89 -15.74
CA ALA A 45 -3.32 38.22 -16.24
C ALA A 45 -3.55 38.34 -17.74
N ASN A 46 -3.17 37.32 -18.51
CA ASN A 46 -3.46 37.25 -19.94
C ASN A 46 -4.96 37.13 -20.24
N ALA A 47 -5.69 36.33 -19.46
CA ALA A 47 -7.14 36.18 -19.59
C ALA A 47 -7.89 37.49 -19.27
N ILE A 48 -7.48 38.21 -18.20
CA ILE A 48 -8.00 39.54 -17.86
C ILE A 48 -7.71 40.52 -19.01
N ARG A 49 -6.48 40.51 -19.57
CA ARG A 49 -6.10 41.36 -20.71
C ARG A 49 -6.93 41.07 -21.96
N ALA A 50 -7.36 39.84 -22.16
CA ALA A 50 -8.16 39.42 -23.31
C ALA A 50 -9.68 39.65 -23.11
N ALA A 51 -10.17 39.72 -21.87
CA ALA A 51 -11.60 39.84 -21.57
C ALA A 51 -12.18 41.19 -21.99
N THR A 52 -13.43 41.25 -22.44
CA THR A 52 -14.11 42.54 -22.70
C THR A 52 -14.48 43.22 -21.37
N PRO A 53 -14.10 44.48 -21.12
CA PRO A 53 -14.37 45.15 -19.85
C PRO A 53 -15.87 45.35 -19.64
N ALA A 54 -16.35 45.06 -18.43
CA ALA A 54 -17.73 45.29 -18.04
C ALA A 54 -18.06 46.78 -17.91
N ILE A 55 -19.31 47.16 -18.15
CA ILE A 55 -19.78 48.54 -17.96
C ILE A 55 -20.10 48.75 -16.49
N LEU A 56 -19.37 49.67 -15.85
CA LEU A 56 -19.51 50.01 -14.43
C LEU A 56 -20.00 51.45 -14.26
N GLU A 57 -20.94 51.65 -13.32
CA GLU A 57 -21.44 52.98 -12.95
C GLU A 57 -20.62 53.53 -11.78
N TRP A 58 -19.62 54.36 -12.08
CA TRP A 58 -18.71 54.95 -11.10
C TRP A 58 -19.30 56.16 -10.37
N SER A 59 -18.95 56.31 -9.09
CA SER A 59 -19.31 57.43 -8.22
C SER A 59 -18.26 57.58 -7.12
N THR A 60 -18.29 58.69 -6.38
CA THR A 60 -17.35 58.94 -5.27
C THR A 60 -18.08 58.76 -3.94
N ALA A 61 -17.54 57.91 -3.05
CA ALA A 61 -18.05 57.73 -1.70
C ALA A 61 -17.74 58.94 -0.80
N ALA A 62 -18.38 59.02 0.37
CA ALA A 62 -18.20 60.14 1.30
C ALA A 62 -16.78 60.25 1.89
N ASP A 63 -16.01 59.15 1.86
CA ASP A 63 -14.59 59.10 2.25
C ASP A 63 -13.62 59.44 1.10
N GLY A 64 -14.15 59.86 -0.06
CA GLY A 64 -13.37 60.22 -1.25
C GLY A 64 -12.93 59.04 -2.12
N ALA A 65 -13.28 57.80 -1.78
CA ALA A 65 -12.93 56.63 -2.57
C ALA A 65 -13.83 56.48 -3.82
N GLN A 66 -13.25 55.98 -4.92
CA GLN A 66 -14.00 55.61 -6.12
C GLN A 66 -14.78 54.32 -5.86
N VAL A 67 -16.10 54.36 -6.04
CA VAL A 67 -17.00 53.21 -5.89
C VAL A 67 -17.84 53.02 -7.13
N ALA A 68 -18.15 51.77 -7.48
CA ALA A 68 -18.97 51.47 -8.65
C ALA A 68 -20.16 50.58 -8.32
N SER A 69 -21.21 50.71 -9.13
CA SER A 69 -22.30 49.74 -9.21
C SER A 69 -22.20 48.92 -10.50
N TYR A 70 -22.54 47.63 -10.41
CA TYR A 70 -22.57 46.70 -11.54
C TYR A 70 -23.91 45.97 -11.51
N GLN A 71 -24.65 46.01 -12.63
CA GLN A 71 -25.99 45.40 -12.75
C GLN A 71 -26.93 45.84 -11.59
N SER A 72 -27.00 47.14 -11.32
CA SER A 72 -27.81 47.74 -10.25
C SER A 72 -27.44 47.33 -8.81
N ARG A 73 -26.27 46.71 -8.59
CA ARG A 73 -25.74 46.38 -7.27
C ARG A 73 -24.46 47.15 -6.98
N ALA A 74 -24.36 47.74 -5.79
CA ALA A 74 -23.14 48.37 -5.34
C ALA A 74 -22.05 47.31 -5.07
N LEU A 75 -20.82 47.54 -5.54
CA LEU A 75 -19.70 46.61 -5.36
C LEU A 75 -18.91 46.84 -4.05
N ALA A 76 -19.21 47.92 -3.33
CA ALA A 76 -18.77 48.26 -1.98
C ALA A 76 -19.76 49.27 -1.36
N SER A 77 -19.60 49.59 -0.08
CA SER A 77 -20.35 50.63 0.63
C SER A 77 -20.28 51.96 -0.12
N ARG A 78 -21.45 52.57 -0.38
CA ARG A 78 -21.56 53.89 -1.03
C ARG A 78 -21.17 55.05 -0.12
N HIS A 79 -21.04 54.79 1.19
CA HIS A 79 -20.75 55.81 2.18
C HIS A 79 -19.32 55.72 2.71
N GLN A 80 -18.87 54.53 3.16
CA GLN A 80 -17.56 54.34 3.80
C GLN A 80 -16.93 52.98 3.40
N PRO A 81 -16.51 52.80 2.13
CA PRO A 81 -15.92 51.56 1.63
C PRO A 81 -14.62 51.16 2.37
N ARG A 82 -13.82 52.13 2.85
CA ARG A 82 -12.60 51.80 3.62
C ARG A 82 -12.92 51.24 5.00
N ALA A 83 -13.93 51.78 5.69
CA ALA A 83 -14.36 51.26 6.99
C ALA A 83 -14.97 49.85 6.88
N GLU A 84 -15.70 49.59 5.79
CA GLU A 84 -16.18 48.24 5.44
C GLU A 84 -15.01 47.26 5.25
N ALA A 85 -13.98 47.66 4.49
CA ALA A 85 -12.78 46.85 4.30
C ALA A 85 -12.03 46.55 5.61
N THR A 86 -11.90 47.53 6.51
CA THR A 86 -11.31 47.32 7.84
C THR A 86 -12.13 46.32 8.66
N THR A 87 -13.45 46.48 8.70
CA THR A 87 -14.36 45.57 9.41
C THR A 87 -14.29 44.15 8.85
N PHE A 88 -14.21 44.03 7.52
CA PHE A 88 -14.02 42.75 6.83
C PHE A 88 -12.73 42.06 7.27
N ALA A 89 -11.63 42.80 7.36
CA ALA A 89 -10.34 42.26 7.77
C ALA A 89 -10.27 41.96 9.28
N ASP A 90 -10.98 42.72 10.13
CA ASP A 90 -11.01 42.49 11.60
C ASP A 90 -11.70 41.17 11.99
N ALA A 91 -12.54 40.62 11.11
CA ALA A 91 -13.18 39.32 11.31
C ALA A 91 -12.24 38.11 11.11
N ILE A 92 -10.96 38.33 10.79
CA ILE A 92 -9.98 37.30 10.47
C ILE A 92 -8.93 37.20 11.58
N ASP A 93 -8.68 35.98 12.07
CA ASP A 93 -7.64 35.74 13.06
C ASP A 93 -6.27 35.47 12.39
N PHE A 94 -5.53 36.55 12.12
CA PHE A 94 -4.21 36.48 11.50
C PHE A 94 -3.14 35.75 12.33
N ARG A 95 -3.39 35.51 13.64
CA ARG A 95 -2.43 34.77 14.51
C ARG A 95 -2.37 33.29 14.16
N ASP A 96 -3.51 32.71 13.81
CA ASP A 96 -3.63 31.27 13.51
C ASP A 96 -3.97 30.97 12.04
N ARG A 97 -4.24 32.00 11.21
CA ARG A 97 -4.56 31.84 9.78
C ARG A 97 -3.55 32.57 8.90
N ALA A 98 -2.70 31.82 8.20
CA ALA A 98 -1.68 32.37 7.29
C ALA A 98 -2.19 32.54 5.85
N VAL A 99 -3.30 31.88 5.50
CA VAL A 99 -3.93 31.95 4.18
C VAL A 99 -5.37 32.45 4.32
N VAL A 100 -5.71 33.49 3.56
CA VAL A 100 -7.07 34.04 3.48
C VAL A 100 -7.59 33.83 2.08
N VAL A 101 -8.70 33.11 1.97
CA VAL A 101 -9.38 32.84 0.71
C VAL A 101 -10.63 33.72 0.63
N VAL A 102 -10.67 34.61 -0.35
CA VAL A 102 -11.71 35.61 -0.54
C VAL A 102 -12.59 35.22 -1.73
N LEU A 103 -13.89 35.08 -1.48
CA LEU A 103 -14.88 34.81 -2.50
C LEU A 103 -15.43 36.14 -3.06
N GLY A 104 -14.76 36.65 -4.09
CA GLY A 104 -15.09 37.90 -4.79
C GLY A 104 -14.01 38.99 -4.66
N PHE A 105 -13.59 39.56 -5.80
CA PHE A 105 -12.65 40.67 -5.82
C PHE A 105 -13.37 42.02 -5.60
N GLY A 106 -14.58 42.17 -6.13
CA GLY A 106 -15.34 43.42 -6.02
C GLY A 106 -14.54 44.62 -6.56
N LEU A 107 -14.33 45.65 -5.75
CA LEU A 107 -13.46 46.79 -6.07
C LEU A 107 -12.05 46.70 -5.48
N GLY A 108 -11.73 45.62 -4.74
CA GLY A 108 -10.40 45.38 -4.18
C GLY A 108 -10.07 46.10 -2.86
N PHE A 109 -10.99 46.84 -2.24
CA PHE A 109 -10.73 47.54 -0.96
C PHE A 109 -10.38 46.57 0.19
N HIS A 110 -11.16 45.51 0.35
CA HIS A 110 -10.87 44.46 1.33
C HIS A 110 -9.58 43.71 0.98
N ILE A 111 -9.30 43.49 -0.30
CA ILE A 111 -8.04 42.87 -0.74
C ILE A 111 -6.84 43.73 -0.35
N HIS A 112 -6.92 45.05 -0.53
CA HIS A 112 -5.88 45.99 -0.12
C HIS A 112 -5.59 45.89 1.38
N GLU A 113 -6.63 45.89 2.22
CA GLU A 113 -6.50 45.77 3.68
C GLU A 113 -5.88 44.41 4.08
N LEU A 114 -6.29 43.32 3.44
CA LEU A 114 -5.69 42.00 3.68
C LEU A 114 -4.21 41.95 3.28
N CYS A 115 -3.85 42.50 2.11
CA CYS A 115 -2.47 42.59 1.65
C CYS A 115 -1.61 43.41 2.62
N ALA A 116 -2.15 44.50 3.19
CA ALA A 116 -1.46 45.33 4.16
C ALA A 116 -1.22 44.61 5.50
N ARG A 117 -2.11 43.69 5.91
CA ARG A 117 -1.98 42.93 7.17
C ARG A 117 -1.12 41.68 7.06
N LEU A 118 -1.26 40.93 5.96
CA LEU A 118 -0.54 39.67 5.75
C LEU A 118 0.88 39.86 5.20
N LEU A 119 1.09 40.92 4.40
CA LEU A 119 2.35 41.19 3.72
C LEU A 119 2.88 39.91 3.01
N ARG A 120 4.20 39.71 3.00
CA ARG A 120 4.84 38.50 2.47
C ARG A 120 4.83 37.32 3.46
N CYS A 121 4.31 37.52 4.67
CA CYS A 121 4.23 36.48 5.72
C CYS A 121 2.99 35.58 5.59
N GLY A 122 2.08 35.89 4.66
CA GLY A 122 0.89 35.10 4.36
C GLY A 122 0.55 35.05 2.88
N LEU A 123 -0.63 34.52 2.56
CA LEU A 123 -1.12 34.35 1.20
C LEU A 123 -2.59 34.78 1.09
N VAL A 124 -2.88 35.67 0.14
CA VAL A 124 -4.24 36.06 -0.23
C VAL A 124 -4.63 35.29 -1.49
N VAL A 125 -5.74 34.56 -1.44
CA VAL A 125 -6.28 33.82 -2.58
C VAL A 125 -7.64 34.41 -2.91
N VAL A 126 -7.89 34.78 -4.17
CA VAL A 126 -9.14 35.42 -4.59
C VAL A 126 -9.80 34.62 -5.68
N LEU A 127 -11.12 34.40 -5.57
CA LEU A 127 -11.97 33.90 -6.64
C LEU A 127 -12.78 35.06 -7.24
N GLU A 128 -12.63 35.32 -8.53
CA GLU A 128 -13.48 36.25 -9.29
C GLU A 128 -13.77 35.68 -10.69
N PRO A 129 -14.97 35.09 -10.91
CA PRO A 129 -15.31 34.44 -12.18
C PRO A 129 -15.59 35.43 -13.32
N ASP A 130 -15.89 36.69 -13.01
CA ASP A 130 -16.18 37.71 -14.01
C ASP A 130 -14.92 38.49 -14.38
N LEU A 131 -14.18 37.97 -15.35
CA LEU A 131 -12.95 38.60 -15.84
C LEU A 131 -13.20 39.97 -16.47
N GLY A 132 -14.40 40.20 -17.03
CA GLY A 132 -14.78 41.49 -17.60
C GLY A 132 -14.96 42.56 -16.52
N LEU A 133 -15.58 42.21 -15.39
CA LEU A 133 -15.64 43.06 -14.20
C LEU A 133 -14.24 43.32 -13.65
N LEU A 134 -13.44 42.27 -13.45
CA LEU A 134 -12.10 42.41 -12.90
C LEU A 134 -11.22 43.31 -13.76
N ARG A 135 -11.31 43.18 -15.09
CA ARG A 135 -10.65 44.09 -16.05
C ARG A 135 -11.10 45.53 -15.86
N ALA A 136 -12.41 45.80 -15.86
CA ALA A 136 -12.95 47.15 -15.73
C ALA A 136 -12.54 47.83 -14.40
N VAL A 137 -12.41 47.04 -13.32
CA VAL A 137 -11.92 47.54 -12.03
C VAL A 137 -10.42 47.85 -12.09
N LEU A 138 -9.61 46.96 -12.67
CA LEU A 138 -8.15 47.13 -12.77
C LEU A 138 -7.73 48.20 -13.79
N GLU A 139 -8.62 48.63 -14.68
CA GLU A 139 -8.44 49.80 -15.57
C GLU A 139 -8.60 51.13 -14.83
N GLU A 140 -9.34 51.16 -13.72
CA GLU A 140 -9.68 52.39 -12.97
C GLU A 140 -8.95 52.49 -11.62
N ILE A 141 -8.75 51.37 -10.92
CA ILE A 141 -8.17 51.32 -9.57
C ILE A 141 -6.75 50.76 -9.63
N ASP A 142 -5.77 51.51 -9.14
CA ASP A 142 -4.37 51.06 -9.02
C ASP A 142 -4.18 50.16 -7.78
N CYS A 143 -4.03 48.86 -8.01
CA CYS A 143 -3.76 47.81 -7.01
C CYS A 143 -2.29 47.36 -6.99
N SER A 144 -1.42 47.95 -7.80
CA SER A 144 -0.02 47.52 -7.97
C SER A 144 0.76 47.45 -6.65
N SER A 145 0.54 48.42 -5.76
CA SER A 145 1.15 48.45 -4.42
C SER A 145 0.72 47.29 -3.52
N SER A 146 -0.54 46.86 -3.60
CA SER A 146 -1.05 45.71 -2.87
C SER A 146 -0.44 44.41 -3.40
N PHE A 147 -0.45 44.24 -4.72
CA PHE A 147 0.03 43.03 -5.39
C PHE A 147 1.54 42.82 -5.24
N SER A 148 2.31 43.90 -5.17
CA SER A 148 3.76 43.85 -4.96
C SER A 148 4.18 43.63 -3.49
N ARG A 149 3.34 43.94 -2.51
CA ARG A 149 3.66 43.83 -1.07
C ARG A 149 3.18 42.53 -0.42
N ALA A 150 2.29 41.80 -1.07
CA ALA A 150 1.74 40.54 -0.56
C ALA A 150 1.91 39.40 -1.56
N ASN A 151 1.77 38.16 -1.08
CA ASN A 151 1.59 37.02 -1.98
C ASN A 151 0.10 36.93 -2.32
N ILE A 152 -0.26 37.11 -3.59
CA ILE A 152 -1.64 37.03 -4.07
C ILE A 152 -1.79 36.03 -5.23
N LEU A 153 -2.86 35.24 -5.20
CA LEU A 153 -3.27 34.33 -6.28
C LEU A 153 -4.73 34.62 -6.64
N ILE A 154 -5.04 34.75 -7.93
CA ILE A 154 -6.38 35.05 -8.46
C ILE A 154 -6.83 33.91 -9.37
N PHE A 155 -8.02 33.38 -9.08
CA PHE A 155 -8.67 32.29 -9.81
C PHE A 155 -9.99 32.77 -10.43
N ASP A 156 -10.32 32.24 -11.60
CA ASP A 156 -11.62 32.47 -12.25
C ASP A 156 -12.64 31.35 -11.98
N GLY A 157 -12.18 30.22 -11.42
CA GLY A 157 -13.03 29.09 -11.05
C GLY A 157 -13.28 28.10 -12.18
N THR A 158 -12.67 28.29 -13.36
CA THR A 158 -12.75 27.37 -14.51
C THR A 158 -11.53 26.47 -14.63
N GLU A 159 -10.53 26.66 -13.77
CA GLU A 159 -9.23 26.01 -13.90
C GLU A 159 -9.26 24.53 -13.44
N PRO A 160 -8.50 23.63 -14.09
CA PRO A 160 -8.41 22.23 -13.68
C PRO A 160 -7.63 22.09 -12.35
N ALA A 161 -7.88 21.00 -11.61
CA ALA A 161 -7.28 20.74 -10.31
C ALA A 161 -5.73 20.84 -10.29
N GLY A 162 -5.05 20.34 -11.32
CA GLY A 162 -3.59 20.43 -11.46
C GLY A 162 -3.05 21.87 -11.46
N ARG A 163 -3.85 22.85 -11.91
CA ARG A 163 -3.46 24.26 -11.91
C ARG A 163 -3.44 24.88 -10.52
N TYR A 164 -4.26 24.38 -9.59
CA TYR A 164 -4.18 24.78 -8.19
C TYR A 164 -2.82 24.34 -7.62
N ALA A 165 -2.47 23.07 -7.79
CA ALA A 165 -1.17 22.55 -7.33
C ALA A 165 0.01 23.35 -7.92
N GLU A 166 -0.07 23.73 -9.21
CA GLU A 166 0.90 24.60 -9.86
C GLU A 166 1.03 25.98 -9.17
N ARG A 167 -0.08 26.72 -9.01
CA ARG A 167 -0.06 28.07 -8.43
C ARG A 167 0.31 28.08 -6.95
N PHE A 168 0.00 27.02 -6.23
CA PHE A 168 0.36 26.86 -4.82
C PHE A 168 1.78 26.31 -4.62
N ALA A 169 2.48 25.87 -5.67
CA ALA A 169 3.85 25.38 -5.56
C ALA A 169 4.75 26.41 -4.88
N GLY A 170 5.52 25.97 -3.89
CA GLY A 170 6.39 26.82 -3.07
C GLY A 170 5.68 27.58 -1.93
N SER A 171 4.36 27.41 -1.75
CA SER A 171 3.59 27.99 -0.64
C SER A 171 3.21 26.98 0.45
N GLU A 172 3.76 25.75 0.42
CA GLU A 172 3.37 24.64 1.29
C GLU A 172 3.53 24.99 2.78
N GLY A 173 4.65 25.63 3.13
CA GLY A 173 4.93 26.06 4.50
C GLY A 173 3.94 27.11 5.04
N VAL A 174 3.33 27.92 4.16
CA VAL A 174 2.29 28.90 4.53
C VAL A 174 0.92 28.22 4.62
N LEU A 175 0.62 27.29 3.69
CA LEU A 175 -0.65 26.56 3.65
C LEU A 175 -0.92 25.72 4.91
N ILE A 176 0.12 25.11 5.48
CA ILE A 176 -0.04 24.31 6.70
C ILE A 176 -0.28 25.16 7.97
N GLN A 177 -0.03 26.48 7.90
CA GLN A 177 -0.18 27.41 9.01
C GLN A 177 -1.59 27.99 9.18
N GLY A 178 -2.58 27.37 8.52
CA GLY A 178 -4.00 27.65 8.73
C GLY A 178 -4.62 28.51 7.62
N LEU A 179 -5.86 28.16 7.25
CA LEU A 179 -6.63 28.80 6.19
C LEU A 179 -8.01 29.23 6.71
N GLN A 180 -8.53 30.34 6.18
CA GLN A 180 -9.89 30.82 6.42
C GLN A 180 -10.54 31.27 5.09
N PHE A 181 -11.77 30.80 4.84
CA PHE A 181 -12.62 31.30 3.76
C PHE A 181 -13.42 32.50 4.25
N VAL A 182 -13.54 33.54 3.42
CA VAL A 182 -14.29 34.76 3.72
C VAL A 182 -15.12 35.16 2.51
N ASP A 183 -16.43 35.29 2.71
CA ASP A 183 -17.36 35.78 1.69
C ASP A 183 -17.29 37.30 1.60
N HIS A 184 -17.03 37.86 0.42
CA HIS A 184 -17.26 39.28 0.17
C HIS A 184 -18.75 39.52 -0.12
N PRO A 185 -19.52 40.16 0.80
CA PRO A 185 -20.98 40.21 0.69
C PRO A 185 -21.51 40.80 -0.64
N PRO A 186 -20.93 41.89 -1.20
CA PRO A 186 -21.32 42.41 -2.51
C PRO A 186 -21.11 41.44 -3.69
N SER A 187 -20.19 40.49 -3.56
CA SER A 187 -19.86 39.53 -4.62
C SER A 187 -20.59 38.19 -4.50
N ARG A 188 -21.19 37.89 -3.34
CA ARG A 188 -21.74 36.57 -2.98
C ARG A 188 -22.62 35.95 -4.07
N THR A 189 -23.60 36.69 -4.60
CA THR A 189 -24.53 36.13 -5.59
C THR A 189 -23.85 35.79 -6.93
N ARG A 190 -22.83 36.55 -7.35
CA ARG A 190 -22.11 36.31 -8.61
C ARG A 190 -21.14 35.13 -8.49
N VAL A 191 -20.53 34.98 -7.32
CA VAL A 191 -19.51 33.95 -7.05
C VAL A 191 -20.12 32.62 -6.62
N ALA A 192 -21.35 32.61 -6.10
CA ALA A 192 -22.04 31.41 -5.60
C ALA A 192 -22.05 30.19 -6.56
N PRO A 193 -22.22 30.34 -7.90
CA PRO A 193 -22.24 29.19 -8.80
C PRO A 193 -20.94 28.38 -8.83
N CYS A 194 -19.78 29.02 -8.69
CA CYS A 194 -18.45 28.39 -8.77
C CYS A 194 -17.77 28.22 -7.40
N SER A 195 -18.27 28.85 -6.34
CA SER A 195 -17.63 28.85 -5.02
C SER A 195 -17.48 27.46 -4.41
N LYS A 196 -18.46 26.57 -4.61
CA LYS A 196 -18.45 25.21 -4.04
C LYS A 196 -17.30 24.36 -4.60
N GLU A 197 -17.15 24.36 -5.93
CA GLU A 197 -16.11 23.61 -6.62
C GLU A 197 -14.71 24.16 -6.32
N PHE A 198 -14.56 25.49 -6.38
CA PHE A 198 -13.33 26.17 -5.98
C PHE A 198 -12.92 25.86 -4.53
N THR A 199 -13.87 25.92 -3.58
CA THR A 199 -13.62 25.61 -2.16
C THR A 199 -13.14 24.17 -1.99
N GLN A 200 -13.69 23.23 -2.76
CA GLN A 200 -13.27 21.84 -2.76
C GLN A 200 -11.83 21.69 -3.27
N HIS A 201 -11.49 22.29 -4.41
CA HIS A 201 -10.14 22.25 -4.97
C HIS A 201 -9.08 22.85 -4.05
N ILE A 202 -9.37 23.99 -3.41
CA ILE A 202 -8.49 24.61 -2.41
C ILE A 202 -8.30 23.70 -1.21
N THR A 203 -9.39 23.13 -0.69
CA THR A 203 -9.35 22.23 0.47
C THR A 203 -8.52 20.99 0.18
N ASP A 204 -8.66 20.41 -1.01
CA ASP A 204 -7.88 19.25 -1.45
C ASP A 204 -6.39 19.59 -1.61
N THR A 205 -6.08 20.76 -2.18
CA THR A 205 -4.70 21.25 -2.31
C THR A 205 -4.03 21.46 -0.95
N VAL A 206 -4.74 22.07 0.01
CA VAL A 206 -4.24 22.29 1.37
C VAL A 206 -4.06 20.96 2.11
N ARG A 207 -4.98 20.00 1.91
CA ARG A 207 -4.85 18.66 2.46
C ARG A 207 -3.60 17.96 1.91
N ALA A 208 -3.36 18.02 0.59
CA ALA A 208 -2.18 17.46 -0.05
C ALA A 208 -0.88 18.12 0.48
N ALA A 209 -0.87 19.45 0.61
CA ALA A 209 0.26 20.20 1.17
C ALA A 209 0.53 19.81 2.63
N ARG A 210 -0.51 19.64 3.46
CA ARG A 210 -0.38 19.16 4.85
C ARG A 210 0.18 17.76 4.94
N VAL A 211 -0.30 16.82 4.13
CA VAL A 211 0.22 15.44 4.12
C VAL A 211 1.70 15.43 3.71
N THR A 212 2.04 16.18 2.66
CA THR A 212 3.42 16.31 2.16
C THR A 212 4.34 16.91 3.22
N ALA A 213 3.92 18.01 3.84
CA ALA A 213 4.70 18.68 4.87
C ALA A 213 4.82 17.85 6.14
N ALA A 214 3.74 17.23 6.64
CA ALA A 214 3.79 16.36 7.81
C ALA A 214 4.75 15.19 7.60
N THR A 215 4.70 14.58 6.42
CA THR A 215 5.60 13.48 6.04
C THR A 215 7.05 13.96 5.95
N GLY A 216 7.32 15.11 5.31
CA GLY A 216 8.66 15.68 5.21
C GLY A 216 9.23 16.08 6.57
N LEU A 217 8.43 16.73 7.42
CA LEU A 217 8.83 17.17 8.76
C LEU A 217 9.13 15.98 9.68
N ALA A 218 8.22 15.00 9.74
CA ALA A 218 8.38 13.81 10.59
C ALA A 218 9.55 12.91 10.14
N ARG A 219 9.99 13.03 8.88
CA ARG A 219 10.99 12.13 8.29
C ARG A 219 12.29 12.80 7.87
N SER A 220 12.43 14.11 8.03
CA SER A 220 13.62 14.88 7.62
C SER A 220 14.93 14.23 8.06
N ALA A 221 15.08 13.92 9.35
CA ALA A 221 16.25 13.22 9.89
C ALA A 221 16.49 11.84 9.23
N GLN A 222 15.41 11.07 8.99
CA GLN A 222 15.52 9.75 8.35
C GLN A 222 15.94 9.86 6.88
N THR A 223 15.40 10.83 6.14
CA THR A 223 15.80 11.10 4.75
C THR A 223 17.28 11.44 4.68
N ILE A 224 17.76 12.33 5.55
CA ILE A 224 19.19 12.69 5.61
C ILE A 224 20.06 11.48 5.99
N ARG A 225 19.62 10.62 6.92
CA ARG A 225 20.32 9.36 7.23
C ARG A 225 20.48 8.46 6.00
N SER A 226 19.42 8.27 5.21
CA SER A 226 19.50 7.49 3.98
C SER A 226 20.46 8.12 2.96
N ILE A 227 20.38 9.44 2.78
CA ILE A 227 21.30 10.21 1.92
C ILE A 227 22.75 9.96 2.33
N LEU A 228 23.07 10.09 3.63
CA LEU A 228 24.43 9.89 4.14
C LEU A 228 24.89 8.43 4.07
N ARG A 229 23.99 7.45 4.27
CA ARG A 229 24.30 6.03 4.09
C ARG A 229 24.57 5.66 2.62
N ASN A 230 23.99 6.38 1.67
CA ASN A 230 24.25 6.24 0.23
C ASN A 230 25.42 7.11 -0.28
N ALA A 231 26.08 7.90 0.59
CA ALA A 231 27.10 8.86 0.20
C ALA A 231 28.27 8.23 -0.57
N ARG A 232 28.61 6.96 -0.31
CA ARG A 232 29.68 6.24 -1.02
C ARG A 232 29.42 6.16 -2.53
N HIS A 233 28.21 5.74 -2.93
CA HIS A 233 27.80 5.68 -4.33
C HIS A 233 27.76 7.07 -4.97
N TYR A 234 27.30 8.08 -4.22
CA TYR A 234 27.19 9.45 -4.71
C TYR A 234 28.57 10.11 -4.95
N VAL A 235 29.48 9.97 -3.99
CA VAL A 235 30.81 10.60 -4.03
C VAL A 235 31.71 9.95 -5.08
N ALA A 236 31.73 8.62 -5.12
CA ALA A 236 32.75 7.86 -5.84
C ALA A 236 32.22 7.04 -7.02
N GLY A 237 30.90 6.88 -7.15
CA GLY A 237 30.27 6.16 -8.27
C GLY A 237 30.03 7.05 -9.49
N GLU A 238 29.17 6.60 -10.39
CA GLU A 238 28.79 7.32 -11.60
C GLU A 238 27.59 8.25 -11.37
N SER A 239 27.58 9.42 -12.01
CA SER A 239 26.44 10.34 -11.96
C SER A 239 25.53 10.21 -13.18
N LEU A 240 24.31 10.78 -13.10
CA LEU A 240 23.43 10.89 -14.26
C LEU A 240 23.88 11.99 -15.24
N ALA A 241 24.68 12.97 -14.76
CA ALA A 241 25.05 14.17 -15.51
C ALA A 241 25.51 13.96 -16.96
N PRO A 242 26.39 12.97 -17.27
CA PRO A 242 26.87 12.75 -18.63
C PRO A 242 25.79 12.34 -19.63
N LEU A 243 24.61 11.95 -19.17
CA LEU A 243 23.51 11.46 -20.03
C LEU A 243 22.52 12.56 -20.43
N ALA A 244 22.74 13.81 -20.01
CA ALA A 244 21.86 14.92 -20.35
C ALA A 244 21.66 15.04 -21.87
N GLY A 245 20.41 14.93 -22.33
CA GLY A 245 20.07 15.05 -23.76
C GLY A 245 20.58 13.92 -24.66
N ILE A 246 21.11 12.80 -24.12
CA ILE A 246 21.70 11.74 -24.93
C ILE A 246 20.72 11.09 -25.91
N ALA A 247 19.43 11.04 -25.57
CA ALA A 247 18.34 10.47 -26.37
C ALA A 247 17.41 11.55 -26.94
N LYS A 248 17.96 12.74 -27.25
CA LYS A 248 17.19 13.87 -27.77
C LYS A 248 16.33 13.47 -28.98
N GLY A 249 15.03 13.78 -28.93
CA GLY A 249 14.08 13.53 -30.01
C GLY A 249 13.70 12.06 -30.24
N HIS A 250 14.11 11.15 -29.35
CA HIS A 250 13.68 9.75 -29.37
C HIS A 250 12.51 9.52 -28.41
N LEU A 251 11.72 8.48 -28.68
CA LEU A 251 10.66 8.04 -27.78
C LEU A 251 11.26 7.54 -26.45
N GLY A 252 10.79 8.11 -25.34
CA GLY A 252 11.02 7.57 -24.00
C GLY A 252 9.75 6.88 -23.48
N ILE A 253 9.85 5.65 -22.99
CA ILE A 253 8.76 4.88 -22.42
C ILE A 253 9.00 4.71 -20.92
N VAL A 254 8.10 5.27 -20.11
CA VAL A 254 8.07 5.13 -18.67
C VAL A 254 7.14 3.98 -18.30
N VAL A 255 7.68 2.96 -17.64
CA VAL A 255 6.95 1.74 -17.25
C VAL A 255 6.67 1.75 -15.75
N SER A 256 5.38 1.77 -15.40
CA SER A 256 4.88 1.82 -14.02
C SER A 256 4.08 0.55 -13.65
N ALA A 257 3.81 0.35 -12.36
CA ALA A 257 3.28 -0.92 -11.80
C ALA A 257 1.74 -1.03 -11.76
N GLY A 258 1.04 -0.13 -12.43
CA GLY A 258 -0.42 -0.10 -12.45
C GLY A 258 -1.00 -1.34 -13.15
N PRO A 259 -2.22 -1.76 -12.77
CA PRO A 259 -2.86 -2.98 -13.28
C PRO A 259 -2.86 -3.13 -14.80
N SER A 260 -2.96 -2.04 -15.55
CA SER A 260 -3.03 -2.08 -17.01
C SER A 260 -1.73 -2.52 -17.69
N LEU A 261 -0.58 -2.51 -16.99
CA LEU A 261 0.74 -2.82 -17.57
C LEU A 261 0.76 -4.12 -18.40
N ARG A 262 0.02 -5.14 -17.97
CA ARG A 262 -0.05 -6.45 -18.64
C ARG A 262 -0.52 -6.34 -20.09
N LYS A 263 -1.32 -5.34 -20.43
CA LYS A 263 -1.78 -5.07 -21.80
C LYS A 263 -0.62 -4.74 -22.74
N ASN A 264 0.49 -4.24 -22.21
CA ASN A 264 1.58 -3.64 -22.99
C ASN A 264 2.87 -4.45 -23.04
N LEU A 265 3.09 -5.39 -22.11
CA LEU A 265 4.36 -6.13 -21.99
C LEU A 265 4.76 -6.85 -23.28
N HIS A 266 3.80 -7.54 -23.92
CA HIS A 266 4.06 -8.26 -25.16
C HIS A 266 4.54 -7.37 -26.32
N LEU A 267 4.18 -6.08 -26.33
CA LEU A 267 4.65 -5.10 -27.32
C LEU A 267 6.09 -4.69 -27.06
N LEU A 268 6.48 -4.51 -25.80
CA LEU A 268 7.86 -4.19 -25.42
C LEU A 268 8.82 -5.36 -25.64
N ALA A 269 8.32 -6.60 -25.55
CA ALA A 269 9.09 -7.82 -25.80
C ALA A 269 9.37 -8.07 -27.29
N GLN A 270 8.75 -7.30 -28.21
CA GLN A 270 8.97 -7.48 -29.64
C GLN A 270 10.42 -7.17 -30.03
N PRO A 271 11.03 -7.96 -30.93
CA PRO A 271 12.40 -7.72 -31.39
C PRO A 271 12.58 -6.32 -31.99
N GLY A 272 13.67 -5.64 -31.64
CA GLY A 272 14.02 -4.33 -32.21
C GLY A 272 13.41 -3.13 -31.47
N VAL A 273 12.45 -3.31 -30.57
CA VAL A 273 11.79 -2.19 -29.86
C VAL A 273 12.77 -1.47 -28.94
N ARG A 274 13.54 -2.23 -28.15
CA ARG A 274 14.54 -1.68 -27.23
C ARG A 274 15.59 -0.85 -27.96
N GLU A 275 15.93 -1.19 -29.20
CA GLU A 275 16.93 -0.50 -30.01
C GLU A 275 16.42 0.85 -30.56
N ARG A 276 15.13 1.15 -30.47
CA ARG A 276 14.50 2.34 -31.08
C ARG A 276 13.82 3.29 -30.08
N CYS A 277 13.73 2.92 -28.81
CA CYS A 277 13.14 3.75 -27.76
C CYS A 277 13.79 3.49 -26.40
N VAL A 278 13.90 4.54 -25.58
CA VAL A 278 14.44 4.42 -24.22
C VAL A 278 13.36 3.84 -23.32
N ILE A 279 13.69 2.81 -22.53
CA ILE A 279 12.75 2.17 -21.60
C ILE A 279 13.24 2.42 -20.18
N ILE A 280 12.42 3.09 -19.38
CA ILE A 280 12.72 3.47 -17.99
C ILE A 280 11.64 2.87 -17.08
N ALA A 281 12.04 1.92 -16.25
CA ALA A 281 11.15 1.17 -15.38
C ALA A 281 11.20 1.68 -13.94
N THR A 282 10.06 1.69 -13.26
CA THR A 282 10.06 1.76 -11.79
C THR A 282 10.64 0.47 -11.21
N GLN A 283 11.31 0.54 -10.04
CA GLN A 283 11.88 -0.65 -9.39
C GLN A 283 10.88 -1.80 -9.20
N THR A 284 9.61 -1.49 -8.96
CA THR A 284 8.52 -2.46 -8.76
C THR A 284 8.25 -3.36 -9.97
N VAL A 285 8.57 -2.91 -11.19
CA VAL A 285 8.28 -3.65 -12.44
C VAL A 285 9.49 -4.31 -13.07
N LEU A 286 10.68 -4.19 -12.46
CA LEU A 286 11.91 -4.78 -13.00
C LEU A 286 11.78 -6.29 -13.20
N LYS A 287 11.39 -7.04 -12.16
CA LYS A 287 11.19 -8.50 -12.25
C LYS A 287 10.11 -8.88 -13.26
N PRO A 288 8.91 -8.27 -13.27
CA PRO A 288 7.93 -8.47 -14.34
C PRO A 288 8.50 -8.31 -15.76
N LEU A 289 9.27 -7.26 -16.00
CA LEU A 289 9.87 -7.01 -17.32
C LEU A 289 10.89 -8.09 -17.68
N LEU A 290 11.80 -8.42 -16.77
CA LEU A 290 12.83 -9.45 -16.99
C LEU A 290 12.21 -10.83 -17.25
N ALA A 291 11.10 -11.17 -16.58
CA ALA A 291 10.38 -12.43 -16.78
C ALA A 291 9.80 -12.57 -18.20
N GLU A 292 9.44 -11.45 -18.84
CA GLU A 292 8.97 -11.39 -20.23
C GLU A 292 10.12 -11.15 -21.23
N GLY A 293 11.38 -11.24 -20.78
CA GLY A 293 12.57 -11.04 -21.62
C GLY A 293 12.91 -9.57 -21.90
N ILE A 294 12.24 -8.62 -21.26
CA ILE A 294 12.41 -7.18 -21.48
C ILE A 294 13.48 -6.65 -20.51
N ARG A 295 14.59 -6.15 -21.05
CA ARG A 295 15.67 -5.52 -20.28
C ARG A 295 15.58 -4.00 -20.39
N PRO A 296 15.01 -3.27 -19.41
CA PRO A 296 14.93 -1.82 -19.50
C PRO A 296 16.33 -1.19 -19.51
N HIS A 297 16.46 -0.01 -20.12
CA HIS A 297 17.73 0.73 -20.11
C HIS A 297 18.04 1.23 -18.71
N PHE A 298 17.01 1.75 -18.04
CA PHE A 298 17.10 2.25 -16.68
C PHE A 298 16.02 1.65 -15.80
N VAL A 299 16.38 1.37 -14.55
CA VAL A 299 15.43 1.18 -13.46
C VAL A 299 15.65 2.31 -12.45
N ALA A 300 14.61 2.95 -11.95
CA ALA A 300 14.76 4.03 -10.97
C ALA A 300 14.31 3.59 -9.57
N ALA A 301 14.94 4.16 -8.53
CA ALA A 301 14.57 3.92 -7.14
C ALA A 301 14.59 5.20 -6.30
N LEU A 302 13.53 5.37 -5.50
CA LEU A 302 13.28 6.50 -4.61
C LEU A 302 12.80 6.03 -3.22
N ASP A 303 12.29 4.80 -3.11
CA ASP A 303 11.57 4.34 -1.92
C ASP A 303 12.48 4.23 -0.69
N TRP A 304 11.99 4.77 0.42
CA TRP A 304 12.70 4.85 1.70
C TRP A 304 12.55 3.60 2.57
N HIS A 305 11.62 2.70 2.24
CA HIS A 305 11.27 1.56 3.09
C HIS A 305 12.15 0.33 2.78
N VAL A 306 12.60 -0.38 3.82
CA VAL A 306 13.40 -1.61 3.66
C VAL A 306 12.72 -2.70 2.80
N ILE A 307 11.39 -2.65 2.68
CA ILE A 307 10.61 -3.57 1.84
C ILE A 307 11.08 -3.57 0.37
N SER A 308 11.71 -2.49 -0.10
CA SER A 308 12.25 -2.36 -1.45
C SER A 308 13.31 -3.42 -1.80
N LYS A 309 13.94 -4.04 -0.80
CA LYS A 309 14.80 -5.22 -0.98
C LYS A 309 14.11 -6.31 -1.82
N ARG A 310 12.80 -6.50 -1.61
CA ARG A 310 11.99 -7.54 -2.28
C ARG A 310 11.97 -7.40 -3.81
N PHE A 311 12.19 -6.19 -4.34
CA PHE A 311 12.22 -5.94 -5.78
C PHE A 311 13.49 -6.48 -6.46
N TYR A 312 14.54 -6.76 -5.68
CA TYR A 312 15.85 -7.18 -6.17
C TYR A 312 16.25 -8.60 -5.74
N ASP A 313 15.57 -9.17 -4.73
CA ASP A 313 15.86 -10.53 -4.24
C ASP A 313 15.90 -11.58 -5.37
N GLY A 314 16.97 -12.37 -5.42
CA GLY A 314 17.15 -13.44 -6.41
C GLY A 314 17.66 -13.00 -7.78
N LEU A 315 17.86 -11.69 -8.02
CA LEU A 315 18.52 -11.22 -9.26
C LEU A 315 20.02 -11.51 -9.20
N ARG A 316 20.58 -11.94 -10.34
CA ARG A 316 22.03 -12.12 -10.52
C ARG A 316 22.58 -10.99 -11.37
N PRO A 317 23.89 -10.70 -11.32
CA PRO A 317 24.51 -9.69 -12.17
C PRO A 317 24.21 -9.82 -13.67
N ALA A 318 24.08 -11.05 -14.18
CA ALA A 318 23.74 -11.32 -15.59
C ALA A 318 22.29 -10.97 -15.95
N ASP A 319 21.37 -10.99 -15.00
CA ASP A 319 19.95 -10.68 -15.24
C ASP A 319 19.76 -9.17 -15.50
N VAL A 320 20.68 -8.33 -15.02
CA VAL A 320 20.63 -6.86 -15.12
C VAL A 320 21.89 -6.24 -15.72
N ALA A 321 22.62 -6.99 -16.55
CA ALA A 321 23.89 -6.54 -17.15
C ALA A 321 23.74 -5.26 -17.98
N ASP A 322 22.62 -5.16 -18.73
CA ASP A 322 22.33 -4.05 -19.65
C ASP A 322 21.30 -3.05 -19.07
N THR A 323 21.12 -3.05 -17.75
CA THR A 323 20.17 -2.20 -17.04
C THR A 323 20.90 -1.40 -15.97
N THR A 324 20.78 -0.08 -16.00
CA THR A 324 21.39 0.80 -14.99
C THR A 324 20.35 1.21 -13.95
N LEU A 325 20.65 1.02 -12.66
CA LEU A 325 19.86 1.60 -11.57
C LEU A 325 20.17 3.08 -11.45
N VAL A 326 19.16 3.95 -11.59
CA VAL A 326 19.25 5.37 -11.24
C VAL A 326 18.70 5.55 -9.83
N LEU A 327 19.60 5.74 -8.88
CA LEU A 327 19.33 5.84 -7.45
C LEU A 327 19.18 7.31 -7.05
N ASP A 328 18.04 7.67 -6.47
CA ASP A 328 17.96 8.87 -5.64
C ASP A 328 18.67 8.59 -4.31
N PRO A 329 19.66 9.40 -3.89
CA PRO A 329 20.36 9.20 -2.62
C PRO A 329 19.44 9.10 -1.40
N GLN A 330 18.22 9.65 -1.45
CA GLN A 330 17.26 9.53 -0.35
C GLN A 330 16.60 8.15 -0.21
N ALA A 331 16.73 7.29 -1.22
CA ALA A 331 16.17 5.95 -1.19
C ALA A 331 16.84 5.07 -0.11
N ASN A 332 16.17 4.00 0.31
CA ASN A 332 16.71 3.13 1.35
C ASN A 332 18.06 2.52 0.90
N PRO A 333 19.12 2.56 1.72
CA PRO A 333 20.43 1.98 1.37
C PRO A 333 20.39 0.48 1.03
N VAL A 334 19.37 -0.25 1.50
CA VAL A 334 19.18 -1.67 1.13
C VAL A 334 19.04 -1.86 -0.37
N ILE A 335 18.55 -0.84 -1.10
CA ILE A 335 18.35 -0.90 -2.56
C ILE A 335 19.69 -0.99 -3.27
N ALA A 336 20.61 -0.08 -2.94
CA ALA A 336 21.96 -0.08 -3.51
C ALA A 336 22.72 -1.36 -3.12
N ALA A 337 22.51 -1.86 -1.90
CA ALA A 337 23.12 -3.11 -1.43
C ALA A 337 22.53 -4.37 -2.10
N SER A 338 21.26 -4.35 -2.52
CA SER A 338 20.57 -5.51 -3.08
C SER A 338 20.62 -5.57 -4.62
N TYR A 339 20.83 -4.44 -5.30
CA TYR A 339 20.89 -4.41 -6.76
C TYR A 339 22.25 -4.91 -7.28
N PRO A 340 22.30 -6.01 -8.06
CA PRO A 340 23.57 -6.63 -8.48
C PRO A 340 24.17 -6.00 -9.75
N GLY A 341 23.52 -4.96 -10.30
CA GLY A 341 23.86 -4.30 -11.57
C GLY A 341 24.60 -2.97 -11.41
N PRO A 342 24.84 -2.24 -12.52
CA PRO A 342 25.47 -0.92 -12.50
C PRO A 342 24.55 0.18 -11.92
N ILE A 343 25.11 1.13 -11.15
CA ILE A 343 24.37 2.17 -10.43
C ILE A 343 24.85 3.56 -10.87
N ARG A 344 23.91 4.46 -11.15
CA ARG A 344 24.10 5.91 -11.24
C ARG A 344 23.32 6.62 -10.14
N THR A 345 23.85 7.71 -9.63
CA THR A 345 23.13 8.57 -8.66
C THR A 345 22.76 9.92 -9.25
N ILE A 346 21.63 10.48 -8.81
CA ILE A 346 21.23 11.86 -9.13
C ILE A 346 21.64 12.84 -8.03
N ALA A 347 21.51 14.14 -8.27
CA ALA A 347 21.88 15.17 -7.31
C ALA A 347 21.07 15.12 -6.01
N ALA A 348 21.75 15.32 -4.86
CA ALA A 348 21.14 15.47 -3.55
C ALA A 348 21.69 16.73 -2.87
N ALA A 349 20.82 17.72 -2.67
CA ALA A 349 21.20 19.04 -2.20
C ALA A 349 21.98 19.02 -0.87
N HIS A 350 21.60 18.13 0.05
CA HIS A 350 22.30 17.99 1.33
C HIS A 350 23.74 17.49 1.17
N LEU A 351 23.99 16.53 0.27
CA LEU A 351 25.35 16.06 -0.02
C LEU A 351 26.15 17.11 -0.77
N ASP A 352 25.55 17.82 -1.73
CA ASP A 352 26.20 18.96 -2.41
C ASP A 352 26.69 19.99 -1.38
N ALA A 353 25.83 20.39 -0.44
CA ALA A 353 26.16 21.35 0.61
C ALA A 353 27.24 20.83 1.57
N LEU A 354 27.17 19.56 1.96
CA LEU A 354 28.15 18.92 2.84
C LEU A 354 29.54 18.83 2.20
N LEU A 355 29.59 18.42 0.92
CA LEU A 355 30.81 18.30 0.13
C LEU A 355 31.41 19.67 -0.22
N GLY A 356 30.58 20.70 -0.35
CA GLY A 356 30.99 22.06 -0.69
C GLY A 356 31.82 22.07 -1.99
N PRO A 357 33.08 22.51 -1.99
CA PRO A 357 33.93 22.51 -3.19
C PRO A 357 34.16 21.14 -3.85
N LEU A 358 33.91 20.03 -3.13
CA LEU A 358 34.05 18.67 -3.66
C LEU A 358 32.80 18.19 -4.41
N ALA A 359 31.68 18.92 -4.32
CA ALA A 359 30.47 18.64 -5.07
C ALA A 359 30.76 18.75 -6.58
N ARG A 360 30.09 17.91 -7.37
CA ARG A 360 30.20 17.88 -8.83
C ARG A 360 28.81 17.81 -9.42
N ASP A 361 28.69 17.99 -10.73
CA ASP A 361 27.40 17.80 -11.38
C ASP A 361 26.97 16.32 -11.28
N MET A 362 25.85 16.11 -10.59
CA MET A 362 25.27 14.79 -10.38
C MET A 362 24.02 14.55 -11.24
N GLY A 363 23.58 15.53 -12.02
CA GLY A 363 22.32 15.49 -12.76
C GLY A 363 21.14 15.80 -11.84
N ARG A 364 20.77 17.08 -11.77
CA ARG A 364 19.65 17.55 -10.94
C ARG A 364 18.32 17.33 -11.66
N LEU A 365 17.40 16.66 -10.99
CA LEU A 365 16.04 16.41 -11.48
C LEU A 365 15.00 17.14 -10.62
N PRO A 366 13.85 17.53 -11.20
CA PRO A 366 12.72 18.04 -10.42
C PRO A 366 12.24 17.01 -9.39
N GLY A 367 11.92 17.48 -8.19
CA GLY A 367 11.44 16.61 -7.11
C GLY A 367 10.10 15.94 -7.45
N GLY A 368 10.01 14.64 -7.20
CA GLY A 368 8.80 13.83 -7.37
C GLY A 368 8.39 13.13 -6.07
N ALA A 369 7.13 12.70 -6.00
CA ALA A 369 6.58 12.02 -4.81
C ALA A 369 6.53 10.48 -4.94
N THR A 370 6.90 9.94 -6.11
CA THR A 370 6.93 8.49 -6.38
C THR A 370 8.02 8.18 -7.40
N VAL A 371 8.51 6.94 -7.42
CA VAL A 371 9.48 6.44 -8.39
C VAL A 371 9.04 6.70 -9.83
N ALA A 372 7.74 6.65 -10.12
CA ALA A 372 7.23 6.90 -11.46
C ALA A 372 7.48 8.35 -11.93
N HIS A 373 7.41 9.34 -11.03
CA HIS A 373 7.82 10.71 -11.34
C HIS A 373 9.30 10.77 -11.66
N LEU A 374 10.14 10.07 -10.88
CA LEU A 374 11.58 10.01 -11.11
C LEU A 374 11.88 9.42 -12.50
N CYS A 375 11.22 8.32 -12.88
CA CYS A 375 11.33 7.75 -14.22
C CYS A 375 10.98 8.75 -15.33
N TYR A 376 9.87 9.48 -15.17
CA TYR A 376 9.45 10.52 -16.11
C TYR A 376 10.47 11.65 -16.23
N GLN A 377 11.01 12.11 -15.09
CA GLN A 377 12.05 13.15 -15.08
C GLN A 377 13.36 12.67 -15.69
N ILE A 378 13.73 11.41 -15.51
CA ILE A 378 14.88 10.80 -16.22
C ILE A 378 14.63 10.83 -17.73
N ALA A 379 13.44 10.44 -18.22
CA ALA A 379 13.13 10.46 -19.65
C ALA A 379 13.30 11.86 -20.25
N ARG A 380 12.79 12.89 -19.58
CA ARG A 380 12.96 14.30 -19.99
C ARG A 380 14.40 14.77 -19.88
N TYR A 381 15.14 14.34 -18.87
CA TYR A 381 16.56 14.66 -18.70
C TYR A 381 17.42 14.09 -19.84
N LEU A 382 17.10 12.87 -20.32
CA LEU A 382 17.74 12.27 -21.49
C LEU A 382 17.33 12.96 -22.81
N GLY A 383 16.37 13.89 -22.79
CA GLY A 383 15.92 14.65 -23.96
C GLY A 383 14.81 14.00 -24.78
N CYS A 384 14.17 12.94 -24.26
CA CYS A 384 13.12 12.23 -24.99
C CYS A 384 11.93 13.15 -25.33
N ASP A 385 11.48 13.09 -26.58
CA ASP A 385 10.26 13.72 -27.06
C ASP A 385 9.72 12.94 -28.28
N PRO A 386 8.54 12.31 -28.20
CA PRO A 386 7.63 12.31 -27.04
C PRO A 386 8.12 11.42 -25.87
N VAL A 387 7.50 11.61 -24.70
CA VAL A 387 7.55 10.65 -23.58
C VAL A 387 6.19 9.97 -23.45
N ALA A 388 6.17 8.64 -23.50
CA ALA A 388 4.99 7.81 -23.29
C ALA A 388 5.01 7.15 -21.91
N THR A 389 3.83 7.03 -21.28
CA THR A 389 3.65 6.32 -20.01
C THR A 389 2.79 5.07 -20.20
N ILE A 390 3.19 3.96 -19.58
CA ILE A 390 2.41 2.71 -19.56
C ILE A 390 2.33 2.15 -18.13
N GLY A 391 1.25 1.45 -17.80
CA GLY A 391 0.98 1.01 -16.42
C GLY A 391 0.93 2.17 -15.41
N GLN A 392 0.64 3.39 -15.86
CA GLN A 392 0.55 4.60 -15.04
C GLN A 392 -0.90 4.85 -14.62
N ASP A 393 -1.56 3.84 -14.05
CA ASP A 393 -3.01 3.84 -13.87
C ASP A 393 -3.49 4.95 -12.91
N LEU A 394 -2.75 5.18 -11.82
CA LEU A 394 -3.12 6.13 -10.75
C LEU A 394 -4.53 5.91 -10.19
N GLY A 395 -4.97 4.65 -10.23
CA GLY A 395 -6.25 4.16 -9.76
C GLY A 395 -6.25 2.64 -9.78
N PHE A 396 -7.25 2.06 -9.14
CA PHE A 396 -7.48 0.62 -9.04
C PHE A 396 -8.28 0.13 -10.25
N THR A 397 -7.64 0.19 -11.41
CA THR A 397 -8.23 -0.27 -12.67
C THR A 397 -8.66 -1.73 -12.57
N ASP A 398 -9.90 -2.00 -12.98
CA ASP A 398 -10.53 -3.33 -12.96
C ASP A 398 -10.53 -4.03 -11.58
N GLY A 399 -10.53 -3.24 -10.50
CA GLY A 399 -10.60 -3.74 -9.12
C GLY A 399 -9.28 -4.36 -8.63
N MET A 400 -8.16 -4.00 -9.26
CA MET A 400 -6.83 -4.52 -8.97
C MET A 400 -5.94 -3.43 -8.37
N TYR A 401 -5.07 -3.80 -7.43
CA TYR A 401 -4.13 -2.87 -6.80
C TYR A 401 -2.82 -2.77 -7.61
N TYR A 402 -2.31 -3.89 -8.11
CA TYR A 402 -1.07 -3.94 -8.91
C TYR A 402 -1.20 -4.85 -10.13
N ALA A 403 -0.27 -4.69 -11.08
CA ALA A 403 -0.05 -5.69 -12.12
C ALA A 403 0.50 -7.02 -11.56
N ARG A 404 0.14 -8.12 -12.21
CA ARG A 404 0.63 -9.48 -11.90
C ARG A 404 2.12 -9.65 -12.17
N GLY A 405 2.78 -10.43 -11.33
CA GLY A 405 4.21 -10.71 -11.36
C GLY A 405 5.05 -9.78 -10.48
N THR A 406 4.40 -8.90 -9.71
CA THR A 406 5.08 -8.05 -8.72
C THR A 406 5.36 -8.83 -7.43
N ALA A 407 6.27 -8.33 -6.59
CA ALA A 407 6.71 -9.02 -5.38
C ALA A 407 5.57 -9.36 -4.38
N ILE A 408 4.41 -8.69 -4.48
CA ILE A 408 3.26 -8.98 -3.63
C ILE A 408 2.64 -10.36 -3.93
N ASP A 409 2.73 -10.83 -5.18
CA ASP A 409 2.18 -12.12 -5.58
C ASP A 409 2.87 -13.27 -4.85
N GLU A 410 4.17 -13.17 -4.63
CA GLU A 410 4.94 -14.15 -3.85
C GLU A 410 4.60 -14.08 -2.36
N VAL A 411 4.24 -12.91 -1.84
CA VAL A 411 3.81 -12.73 -0.44
C VAL A 411 2.45 -13.37 -0.20
N TRP A 412 1.55 -13.26 -1.18
CA TRP A 412 0.21 -13.82 -1.10
C TRP A 412 0.13 -15.30 -1.49
N ALA A 413 1.06 -15.82 -2.29
CA ALA A 413 1.08 -17.21 -2.75
C ALA A 413 0.80 -18.27 -1.65
N PRO A 414 1.32 -18.16 -0.42
CA PRO A 414 1.01 -19.09 0.67
C PRO A 414 -0.42 -18.94 1.23
N GLU A 415 -1.06 -17.78 1.08
CA GLU A 415 -2.43 -17.52 1.53
C GLU A 415 -3.48 -18.01 0.52
N LEU A 416 -3.05 -18.32 -0.71
CA LEU A 416 -3.94 -18.72 -1.80
C LEU A 416 -4.48 -20.13 -1.64
N ASN A 417 -5.80 -20.25 -1.78
CA ASN A 417 -6.57 -21.50 -1.71
C ASN A 417 -8.00 -21.28 -2.30
N PRO A 418 -8.88 -22.30 -2.36
CA PRO A 418 -10.23 -22.17 -2.94
C PRO A 418 -11.16 -21.15 -2.27
N PHE A 419 -10.84 -20.68 -1.06
CA PHE A 419 -11.59 -19.69 -0.27
C PHE A 419 -10.83 -18.37 -0.07
N ASN A 420 -9.66 -18.21 -0.69
CA ASN A 420 -8.91 -16.96 -0.68
C ASN A 420 -8.12 -16.84 -1.98
N THR A 421 -8.74 -16.23 -2.98
CA THR A 421 -8.21 -16.05 -4.34
C THR A 421 -7.40 -14.77 -4.44
N ILE A 422 -6.71 -14.58 -5.58
CA ILE A 422 -6.00 -13.33 -5.85
C ILE A 422 -6.98 -12.17 -5.99
N GLU A 423 -8.09 -12.36 -6.70
CA GLU A 423 -9.12 -11.33 -6.88
C GLU A 423 -9.65 -10.85 -5.53
N ASN A 424 -9.85 -11.79 -4.60
CA ASN A 424 -10.29 -11.48 -3.26
C ASN A 424 -9.24 -10.68 -2.47
N LEU A 425 -7.96 -11.04 -2.54
CA LEU A 425 -6.88 -10.33 -1.85
C LEU A 425 -6.64 -8.93 -2.42
N GLU A 426 -6.69 -8.77 -3.74
CA GLU A 426 -6.59 -7.48 -4.43
C GLU A 426 -7.72 -6.55 -4.00
N TRP A 427 -8.98 -7.03 -4.03
CA TRP A 427 -10.12 -6.23 -3.60
C TRP A 427 -10.08 -5.94 -2.09
N THR A 428 -9.76 -6.93 -1.26
CA THR A 428 -9.61 -6.73 0.19
C THR A 428 -8.59 -5.63 0.48
N ARG A 429 -7.49 -5.59 -0.27
CA ARG A 429 -6.48 -4.53 -0.12
C ARG A 429 -7.06 -3.16 -0.45
N ILE A 430 -7.84 -3.02 -1.52
CA ILE A 430 -8.52 -1.76 -1.88
C ILE A 430 -9.50 -1.36 -0.77
N ALA A 431 -10.37 -2.29 -0.35
CA ALA A 431 -11.41 -2.06 0.65
C ALA A 431 -10.85 -1.64 2.02
N ARG A 432 -9.66 -2.11 2.40
CA ARG A 432 -8.96 -1.68 3.63
C ARG A 432 -8.61 -0.18 3.65
N HIS A 433 -8.58 0.48 2.49
CA HIS A 433 -8.32 1.93 2.35
C HIS A 433 -9.59 2.76 2.10
N ARG A 434 -10.80 2.19 2.29
CA ARG A 434 -12.10 2.80 1.97
C ARG A 434 -12.27 4.25 2.41
N THR A 435 -11.77 4.61 3.59
CA THR A 435 -11.84 5.99 4.13
C THR A 435 -11.07 7.04 3.30
N HIS A 436 -10.18 6.60 2.42
CA HIS A 436 -9.35 7.45 1.57
C HIS A 436 -9.62 7.24 0.07
N LEU A 437 -10.60 6.41 -0.29
CA LEU A 437 -10.96 6.15 -1.68
C LEU A 437 -11.83 7.26 -2.25
N VAL A 438 -11.58 7.58 -3.51
CA VAL A 438 -12.34 8.56 -4.30
C VAL A 438 -12.65 7.92 -5.65
N LYS A 439 -13.88 8.09 -6.14
CA LYS A 439 -14.27 7.64 -7.48
C LYS A 439 -13.80 8.63 -8.54
N ARG A 440 -13.24 8.11 -9.64
CA ARG A 440 -12.79 8.85 -10.82
C ARG A 440 -13.23 8.15 -12.10
N ARG A 441 -13.20 8.89 -13.21
CA ARG A 441 -13.41 8.33 -14.55
C ARG A 441 -12.06 7.85 -15.09
N ASP A 442 -12.04 6.64 -15.61
CA ASP A 442 -10.89 6.10 -16.33
C ASP A 442 -10.84 6.62 -17.77
N VAL A 443 -9.81 6.23 -18.53
CA VAL A 443 -9.62 6.60 -19.95
C VAL A 443 -10.74 6.12 -20.89
N TYR A 444 -11.60 5.21 -20.44
CA TYR A 444 -12.74 4.68 -21.18
C TYR A 444 -14.10 5.19 -20.62
N GLY A 445 -14.08 6.11 -19.66
CA GLY A 445 -15.28 6.68 -19.03
C GLY A 445 -15.92 5.80 -17.93
N LYS A 446 -15.32 4.67 -17.56
CA LYS A 446 -15.77 3.81 -16.46
C LYS A 446 -15.41 4.41 -15.11
N THR A 447 -16.15 4.04 -14.07
CA THR A 447 -15.86 4.49 -12.71
C THR A 447 -14.82 3.58 -12.06
N ILE A 448 -13.71 4.14 -11.61
CA ILE A 448 -12.67 3.43 -10.86
C ILE A 448 -12.39 4.12 -9.54
N TYR A 449 -11.90 3.37 -8.56
CA TYR A 449 -11.40 3.95 -7.32
C TYR A 449 -9.96 4.44 -7.48
N THR A 450 -9.64 5.57 -6.86
CA THR A 450 -8.26 6.02 -6.60
C THR A 450 -8.17 6.39 -5.13
N ASP A 451 -6.99 6.45 -4.54
CA ASP A 451 -6.81 6.91 -3.17
C ASP A 451 -6.22 8.33 -3.12
N ALA A 452 -6.21 8.93 -1.93
CA ALA A 452 -5.68 10.28 -1.72
C ALA A 452 -4.18 10.41 -2.11
N GLN A 453 -3.40 9.33 -2.00
CA GLN A 453 -1.98 9.33 -2.32
C GLN A 453 -1.77 9.34 -3.84
N MET A 454 -2.44 8.45 -4.58
CA MET A 454 -2.45 8.43 -6.04
C MET A 454 -3.06 9.71 -6.64
N GLN A 455 -4.06 10.31 -5.99
CA GLN A 455 -4.58 11.62 -6.38
C GLN A 455 -3.50 12.71 -6.28
N THR A 456 -2.68 12.68 -5.23
CA THR A 456 -1.53 13.61 -5.08
C THR A 456 -0.47 13.34 -6.16
N TYR A 457 -0.26 12.07 -6.51
CA TYR A 457 0.64 11.71 -7.62
C TYR A 457 0.12 12.20 -8.98
N LEU A 458 -1.18 12.01 -9.25
CA LEU A 458 -1.84 12.51 -10.45
C LEU A 458 -1.63 14.02 -10.60
N GLN A 459 -1.92 14.79 -9.54
CA GLN A 459 -1.73 16.24 -9.55
C GLN A 459 -0.28 16.65 -9.88
N ARG A 460 0.70 15.90 -9.36
CA ARG A 460 2.12 16.18 -9.63
C ARG A 460 2.55 15.80 -11.05
N PHE A 461 2.01 14.72 -11.61
CA PHE A 461 2.19 14.37 -13.01
C PHE A 461 1.57 15.43 -13.93
N GLU A 462 0.32 15.82 -13.71
CA GLU A 462 -0.36 16.86 -14.48
C GLU A 462 0.40 18.19 -14.44
N TYR A 463 0.97 18.55 -13.29
CA TYR A 463 1.89 19.69 -13.18
C TYR A 463 3.06 19.57 -14.16
N PHE A 464 3.73 18.41 -14.25
CA PHE A 464 4.82 18.21 -15.20
C PHE A 464 4.35 18.20 -16.65
N PHE A 465 3.21 17.57 -16.94
CA PHE A 465 2.69 17.43 -18.30
C PHE A 465 2.25 18.78 -18.88
N LEU A 466 1.56 19.61 -18.10
CA LEU A 466 1.17 20.96 -18.48
C LEU A 466 2.38 21.89 -18.69
N GLN A 467 3.44 21.71 -17.89
CA GLN A 467 4.70 22.43 -18.09
C GLN A 467 5.40 22.03 -19.38
N ASP A 468 5.38 20.75 -19.72
CA ASP A 468 5.94 20.24 -20.98
C ASP A 468 5.11 20.71 -22.20
N GLU A 469 3.78 20.69 -22.10
CA GLU A 469 2.88 21.24 -23.13
C GLU A 469 3.17 22.72 -23.42
N ARG A 470 3.36 23.55 -22.38
CA ARG A 470 3.75 24.97 -22.53
C ARG A 470 5.11 25.14 -23.20
N ARG A 471 6.00 24.16 -23.08
CA ARG A 471 7.31 24.13 -23.74
C ARG A 471 7.27 23.52 -25.15
N GLY A 472 6.09 23.11 -25.62
CA GLY A 472 5.89 22.46 -26.92
C GLY A 472 6.36 21.00 -26.96
N LEU A 473 6.55 20.36 -25.80
CA LEU A 473 6.93 18.96 -25.68
C LEU A 473 5.68 18.07 -25.59
N ARG A 474 5.77 16.84 -26.10
CA ARG A 474 4.64 15.91 -26.17
C ARG A 474 4.72 14.84 -25.09
N THR A 475 3.59 14.60 -24.43
CA THR A 475 3.42 13.51 -23.46
C THR A 475 2.26 12.62 -23.91
N ILE A 476 2.51 11.31 -23.95
CA ILE A 476 1.53 10.31 -24.41
C ILE A 476 1.10 9.44 -23.23
N ASP A 477 -0.20 9.33 -23.01
CA ASP A 477 -0.79 8.36 -22.10
C ASP A 477 -1.12 7.08 -22.87
N ALA A 478 -0.19 6.14 -22.84
CA ALA A 478 -0.30 4.81 -23.43
C ALA A 478 -0.64 3.74 -22.39
N THR A 479 -1.22 4.16 -21.25
CA THR A 479 -1.57 3.28 -20.14
C THR A 479 -2.67 2.30 -20.51
N GLU A 480 -3.58 2.63 -21.43
CA GLU A 480 -4.72 1.76 -21.81
C GLU A 480 -5.54 1.30 -20.58
N GLY A 481 -5.67 2.22 -19.63
CA GLY A 481 -6.28 2.05 -18.31
C GLY A 481 -6.00 3.26 -17.43
N GLY A 482 -6.47 3.21 -16.19
CA GLY A 482 -6.24 4.28 -15.22
C GLY A 482 -7.06 5.54 -15.41
N VAL A 483 -6.86 6.48 -14.49
CA VAL A 483 -7.49 7.80 -14.51
C VAL A 483 -7.03 8.62 -15.72
N MET A 484 -7.94 9.44 -16.25
CA MET A 484 -7.60 10.47 -17.24
C MET A 484 -6.58 11.48 -16.67
N LYS A 485 -5.59 11.88 -17.48
CA LYS A 485 -4.46 12.74 -17.06
C LYS A 485 -4.41 14.01 -17.92
N ALA A 486 -4.55 15.18 -17.30
CA ALA A 486 -4.44 16.45 -18.02
C ALA A 486 -3.04 16.68 -18.61
N GLY A 487 -2.97 17.32 -19.79
CA GLY A 487 -1.71 17.61 -20.50
C GLY A 487 -1.10 16.41 -21.24
N THR A 488 -1.90 15.37 -21.51
CA THR A 488 -1.45 14.16 -22.23
C THR A 488 -2.28 13.88 -23.48
N ILE A 489 -1.68 13.19 -24.46
CA ILE A 489 -2.36 12.64 -25.64
C ILE A 489 -2.66 11.17 -25.36
N VAL A 490 -3.94 10.78 -25.35
CA VAL A 490 -4.35 9.38 -25.15
C VAL A 490 -4.18 8.60 -26.45
N GLN A 491 -3.34 7.56 -26.44
CA GLN A 491 -3.00 6.75 -27.62
C GLN A 491 -2.51 5.36 -27.16
N SER A 492 -2.82 4.27 -27.86
CA SER A 492 -2.33 2.93 -27.45
C SER A 492 -0.79 2.83 -27.55
N LEU A 493 -0.17 1.90 -26.82
CA LEU A 493 1.27 1.69 -26.97
C LEU A 493 1.63 1.22 -28.39
N SER A 494 0.77 0.41 -29.00
CA SER A 494 0.95 -0.08 -30.38
C SER A 494 1.06 1.08 -31.37
N GLU A 495 0.09 2.01 -31.34
CA GLU A 495 0.11 3.20 -32.20
C GLU A 495 1.29 4.12 -31.87
N THR A 496 1.66 4.23 -30.59
CA THR A 496 2.81 5.04 -30.16
C THR A 496 4.12 4.51 -30.71
N LEU A 497 4.35 3.19 -30.63
CA LEU A 497 5.54 2.56 -31.20
C LEU A 497 5.56 2.73 -32.72
N ALA A 498 4.43 2.51 -33.39
CA ALA A 498 4.29 2.68 -34.83
C ALA A 498 4.50 4.14 -35.28
N GLY A 499 4.21 5.13 -34.42
CA GLY A 499 4.30 6.55 -34.74
C GLY A 499 5.60 7.24 -34.34
N TYR A 500 6.42 6.65 -33.45
CA TYR A 500 7.58 7.35 -32.87
C TYR A 500 8.85 6.50 -32.71
N ALA A 501 8.80 5.17 -32.80
CA ALA A 501 9.95 4.29 -32.59
C ALA A 501 10.63 3.86 -33.91
N PHE A 502 11.10 4.82 -34.71
CA PHE A 502 11.69 4.58 -36.03
C PHE A 502 13.22 4.55 -36.03
N ASN A 503 13.85 5.51 -35.34
CA ASN A 503 15.29 5.72 -35.40
C ASN A 503 16.01 4.83 -34.38
N ALA A 504 17.20 4.34 -34.76
CA ALA A 504 18.06 3.62 -33.83
C ALA A 504 18.55 4.55 -32.73
N LEU A 505 18.49 4.09 -31.48
CA LEU A 505 18.99 4.83 -30.34
C LEU A 505 20.50 5.06 -30.43
N PRO A 506 20.98 6.23 -29.97
CA PRO A 506 22.40 6.42 -29.71
C PRO A 506 22.87 5.47 -28.59
N ALA A 507 24.15 5.10 -28.64
CA ALA A 507 24.74 4.24 -27.61
C ALA A 507 24.70 4.93 -26.24
N ILE A 508 23.99 4.32 -25.29
CA ILE A 508 23.89 4.81 -23.91
C ILE A 508 24.97 4.11 -23.07
N PRO A 509 25.96 4.83 -22.50
CA PRO A 509 27.06 4.21 -21.78
C PRO A 509 26.61 3.65 -20.42
N LEU A 510 26.89 2.36 -20.20
CA LEU A 510 26.67 1.70 -18.90
C LEU A 510 27.53 2.34 -17.80
N ALA A 511 27.00 2.42 -16.59
CA ALA A 511 27.78 2.88 -15.46
C ALA A 511 28.86 1.85 -15.06
N THR A 512 30.02 2.36 -14.67
CA THR A 512 31.11 1.54 -14.16
C THR A 512 30.79 1.06 -12.73
N ARG A 513 31.35 -0.09 -12.33
CA ARG A 513 31.26 -0.59 -10.95
C ARG A 513 32.46 -0.17 -10.08
N VAL A 514 33.42 0.54 -10.66
CA VAL A 514 34.66 0.95 -9.99
C VAL A 514 34.37 2.24 -9.24
N MET A 515 34.73 2.28 -7.96
CA MET A 515 34.61 3.47 -7.13
C MET A 515 35.91 4.27 -7.18
N ASP A 516 35.81 5.60 -7.20
CA ASP A 516 36.95 6.50 -7.06
C ASP A 516 37.38 6.67 -5.59
N ASP A 517 38.38 5.89 -5.18
CA ASP A 517 38.92 5.90 -3.81
C ASP A 517 39.54 7.26 -3.42
N SER A 518 40.05 8.03 -4.39
CA SER A 518 40.62 9.36 -4.11
C SER A 518 39.53 10.35 -3.65
N ARG A 519 38.34 10.26 -4.27
CA ARG A 519 37.17 11.05 -3.89
C ARG A 519 36.59 10.63 -2.55
N LEU A 520 36.58 9.32 -2.24
CA LEU A 520 36.15 8.82 -0.92
C LEU A 520 37.01 9.42 0.20
N SER A 521 38.34 9.40 0.04
CA SER A 521 39.26 9.97 1.03
C SER A 521 39.07 11.48 1.21
N ALA A 522 38.94 12.22 0.11
CA ALA A 522 38.69 13.66 0.14
C ALA A 522 37.36 14.01 0.83
N ALA A 523 36.29 13.27 0.53
CA ALA A 523 34.98 13.46 1.16
C ALA A 523 35.02 13.15 2.66
N ALA A 524 35.66 12.05 3.08
CA ALA A 524 35.81 11.72 4.50
C ALA A 524 36.54 12.85 5.27
N LYS A 525 37.60 13.41 4.69
CA LYS A 525 38.31 14.57 5.27
C LYS A 525 37.40 15.80 5.38
N ARG A 526 36.59 16.08 4.37
CA ARG A 526 35.63 17.20 4.40
C ARG A 526 34.55 17.00 5.46
N LEU A 527 33.97 15.80 5.55
CA LEU A 527 32.93 15.49 6.55
C LEU A 527 33.46 15.63 7.97
N ARG A 528 34.71 15.26 8.26
CA ARG A 528 35.34 15.53 9.57
C ARG A 528 35.43 17.02 9.91
N ALA A 529 35.70 17.87 8.93
CA ALA A 529 35.73 19.32 9.15
C ALA A 529 34.33 19.83 9.50
N VAL A 530 33.29 19.35 8.82
CA VAL A 530 31.88 19.69 9.15
C VAL A 530 31.51 19.16 10.53
N GLU A 531 31.87 17.92 10.86
CA GLU A 531 31.66 17.30 12.17
C GLU A 531 32.28 18.16 13.30
N ALA A 532 33.48 18.71 13.09
CA ALA A 532 34.10 19.64 14.04
C ALA A 532 33.29 20.94 14.21
N ASP A 533 32.77 21.51 13.13
CA ASP A 533 31.91 22.70 13.18
C ASP A 533 30.57 22.42 13.88
N VAL A 534 29.96 21.25 13.67
CA VAL A 534 28.74 20.82 14.36
C VAL A 534 28.97 20.71 15.88
N ARG A 535 30.11 20.16 16.33
CA ARG A 535 30.48 20.13 17.76
C ARG A 535 30.55 21.53 18.37
N ILE A 536 31.07 22.50 17.62
CA ILE A 536 31.15 23.90 18.05
C ILE A 536 29.74 24.50 18.17
N ILE A 537 28.87 24.30 17.17
CA ILE A 537 27.48 24.77 17.20
C ILE A 537 26.73 24.17 18.38
N ARG A 538 26.81 22.85 18.61
CA ARG A 538 26.19 22.17 19.77
C ARG A 538 26.57 22.84 21.07
N THR A 539 27.88 23.04 21.29
CA THR A 539 28.41 23.65 22.52
C THR A 539 27.97 25.10 22.68
N ALA A 540 27.95 25.88 21.59
CA ALA A 540 27.48 27.27 21.60
C ALA A 540 25.97 27.37 21.90
N SER A 541 25.16 26.48 21.32
CA SER A 541 23.72 26.39 21.56
C SER A 541 23.40 26.01 23.00
N GLN A 542 24.11 25.02 23.57
CA GLN A 542 23.99 24.63 24.98
C GLN A 542 24.22 25.83 25.92
N ARG A 543 25.36 26.51 25.76
CA ARG A 543 25.73 27.69 26.57
C ARG A 543 24.76 28.85 26.41
N THR A 544 24.26 29.07 25.19
CA THR A 544 23.25 30.10 24.91
C THR A 544 21.92 29.75 25.59
N GLY A 545 21.51 28.48 25.54
CA GLY A 545 20.30 27.99 26.21
C GLY A 545 20.40 28.11 27.73
N ASP A 546 21.55 27.79 28.32
CA ASP A 546 21.79 27.95 29.77
C ASP A 546 21.71 29.43 30.17
N ALA A 547 22.30 30.33 29.37
CA ALA A 547 22.23 31.76 29.62
C ALA A 547 20.80 32.31 29.49
N LEU A 548 20.05 31.90 28.45
CA LEU A 548 18.66 32.30 28.23
C LEU A 548 17.73 31.81 29.35
N ALA A 549 17.92 30.59 29.85
CA ALA A 549 17.15 30.05 30.98
C ALA A 549 17.42 30.81 32.30
N GLN A 550 18.66 31.26 32.51
CA GLN A 550 19.00 32.13 33.65
C GLN A 550 18.40 33.53 33.51
N PHE A 551 18.28 34.06 32.27
CA PHE A 551 17.62 35.33 31.99
C PHE A 551 16.11 35.31 32.31
N THR A 552 15.41 34.22 32.00
CA THR A 552 13.97 34.09 32.29
C THR A 552 13.67 33.82 33.76
N ALA A 553 14.64 33.32 34.54
CA ALA A 553 14.50 33.05 35.97
C ALA A 553 14.91 34.22 36.89
N ALA A 554 15.73 35.17 36.40
CA ALA A 554 16.26 36.26 37.22
C ALA A 554 15.25 37.41 37.41
N THR A 555 15.03 37.83 38.66
CA THR A 555 14.33 39.08 39.00
C THR A 555 15.27 40.27 38.86
N ALA A 556 14.75 41.36 38.28
CA ALA A 556 15.46 42.53 37.77
C ALA A 556 16.57 43.11 38.69
N THR A 557 17.80 42.63 38.53
CA THR A 557 19.02 43.29 39.01
C THR A 557 19.99 43.47 37.82
N ARG A 558 20.65 44.64 37.74
CA ARG A 558 21.37 45.10 36.53
C ARG A 558 22.67 44.34 36.21
N ASP A 559 23.32 43.74 37.20
CA ASP A 559 24.69 43.20 37.07
C ASP A 559 24.77 41.78 36.47
N PRO A 560 23.88 40.81 36.81
CA PRO A 560 23.86 39.48 36.19
C PRO A 560 23.55 39.52 34.68
N HIS A 561 22.72 40.47 34.23
CA HIS A 561 22.26 40.59 32.85
C HIS A 561 23.40 40.95 31.87
N ALA A 562 24.35 41.81 32.26
CA ALA A 562 25.45 42.21 31.39
C ALA A 562 26.40 41.03 31.08
N ARG A 563 26.67 40.18 32.09
CA ARG A 563 27.49 38.98 31.93
C ARG A 563 26.82 37.95 31.02
N LEU A 564 25.52 37.72 31.20
CA LEU A 564 24.76 36.77 30.39
C LEU A 564 24.65 37.24 28.93
N TRP A 565 24.45 38.54 28.66
CA TRP A 565 24.48 39.10 27.30
C TRP A 565 25.81 38.88 26.60
N LYS A 566 26.93 39.10 27.30
CA LYS A 566 28.27 38.84 26.75
C LYS A 566 28.47 37.37 26.35
N ILE A 567 27.91 36.43 27.12
CA ILE A 567 27.93 35.00 26.77
C ILE A 567 27.10 34.76 25.50
N ILE A 568 25.87 35.26 25.45
CA ILE A 568 24.99 35.11 24.29
C ILE A 568 25.65 35.68 23.02
N ASP A 569 26.21 36.89 23.07
CA ASP A 569 26.84 37.52 21.90
C ASP A 569 28.08 36.75 21.44
N THR A 570 28.90 36.28 22.39
CA THR A 570 30.11 35.49 22.08
C THR A 570 29.74 34.17 21.42
N GLU A 571 28.78 33.43 21.97
CA GLU A 571 28.37 32.14 21.42
C GLU A 571 27.58 32.32 20.10
N ARG A 572 26.76 33.37 19.98
CA ARG A 572 26.10 33.75 18.72
C ARG A 572 27.11 34.07 17.61
N ALA A 573 28.22 34.76 17.92
CA ALA A 573 29.27 35.02 16.95
C ALA A 573 29.93 33.71 16.43
N LYS A 574 30.10 32.70 17.30
CA LYS A 574 30.64 31.39 16.88
C LYS A 574 29.71 30.65 15.91
N VAL A 575 28.40 30.74 16.13
CA VAL A 575 27.36 30.18 15.25
C VAL A 575 27.25 30.99 13.95
N ALA A 576 27.33 32.32 14.02
CA ALA A 576 27.30 33.21 12.85
C ALA A 576 28.50 32.99 11.91
N ALA A 577 29.65 32.55 12.42
CA ALA A 577 30.79 32.14 11.61
C ALA A 577 30.58 30.80 10.88
N ARG A 578 29.49 30.07 11.15
CA ARG A 578 29.21 28.69 10.69
C ARG A 578 27.79 28.54 10.13
N LEU A 579 27.27 29.58 9.48
CA LEU A 579 25.90 29.58 8.97
C LEU A 579 25.63 28.43 7.98
N ASP A 580 26.62 28.02 7.20
CA ASP A 580 26.45 26.90 6.26
C ASP A 580 26.27 25.57 6.99
N THR A 581 27.03 25.31 8.07
CA THR A 581 26.85 24.13 8.91
C THR A 581 25.55 24.18 9.69
N LEU A 582 25.11 25.38 10.12
CA LEU A 582 23.81 25.56 10.75
C LEU A 582 22.66 25.22 9.79
N ARG A 583 22.77 25.61 8.50
CA ARG A 583 21.78 25.23 7.47
C ARG A 583 21.65 23.73 7.30
N LEU A 584 22.76 22.98 7.34
CA LEU A 584 22.73 21.51 7.29
C LEU A 584 21.95 20.92 8.49
N LEU A 585 22.09 21.50 9.68
CA LEU A 585 21.33 21.10 10.87
C LEU A 585 19.85 21.45 10.77
N ASP A 586 19.52 22.63 10.23
CA ASP A 586 18.12 23.05 9.99
C ASP A 586 17.43 22.12 8.96
N GLU A 587 18.16 21.64 7.94
CA GLU A 587 17.68 20.64 6.98
C GLU A 587 17.45 19.26 7.63
N PHE A 588 18.34 18.85 8.53
CA PHE A 588 18.22 17.61 9.28
C PHE A 588 17.00 17.59 10.21
N SER A 589 16.61 18.76 10.75
CA SER A 589 15.55 18.88 11.75
C SER A 589 14.56 20.01 11.45
N GLN A 590 13.73 19.81 10.43
CA GLN A 590 12.80 20.84 9.92
C GLN A 590 11.67 21.22 10.91
N VAL A 591 11.39 20.38 11.92
CA VAL A 591 10.37 20.66 12.95
C VAL A 591 10.72 21.92 13.76
N GLY A 592 12.00 22.14 14.07
CA GLY A 592 12.45 23.32 14.79
C GLY A 592 12.25 24.61 13.98
N VAL A 593 12.56 24.56 12.68
CA VAL A 593 12.40 25.69 11.74
C VAL A 593 10.92 26.10 11.64
N LEU A 594 10.01 25.13 11.53
CA LEU A 594 8.57 25.42 11.46
C LEU A 594 8.05 26.03 12.77
N LYS A 595 8.47 25.51 13.93
CA LYS A 595 8.09 26.07 15.24
C LYS A 595 8.58 27.52 15.39
N ARG A 596 9.82 27.79 14.96
CA ARG A 596 10.40 29.15 14.93
C ARG A 596 9.57 30.09 14.06
N ALA A 597 9.30 29.71 12.81
CA ALA A 597 8.52 30.52 11.87
C ALA A 597 7.10 30.80 12.39
N LYS A 598 6.46 29.81 13.03
CA LYS A 598 5.13 29.98 13.66
C LYS A 598 5.18 30.95 14.85
N ALA A 599 6.21 30.86 15.68
CA ALA A 599 6.39 31.74 16.82
C ALA A 599 6.70 33.18 16.38
N ASP A 600 7.57 33.37 15.38
CA ASP A 600 7.91 34.69 14.82
C ASP A 600 6.66 35.39 14.27
N ARG A 601 5.86 34.67 13.47
CA ARG A 601 4.59 35.18 12.97
C ARG A 601 3.63 35.56 14.11
N ARG A 602 3.52 34.75 15.16
CA ARG A 602 2.66 35.06 16.31
C ARG A 602 3.12 36.32 17.06
N ILE A 603 4.43 36.52 17.21
CA ILE A 603 5.00 37.71 17.85
C ILE A 603 4.74 38.96 16.97
N GLU A 604 4.92 38.87 15.65
CA GLU A 604 4.64 39.96 14.71
C GLU A 604 3.16 40.35 14.66
N GLN A 605 2.26 39.36 14.78
CA GLN A 605 0.80 39.56 14.72
C GLN A 605 0.16 39.88 16.08
N SER A 606 0.94 39.95 17.17
CA SER A 606 0.45 40.33 18.49
C SER A 606 0.37 41.86 18.64
N ARG A 607 -0.85 42.42 18.56
CA ARG A 607 -1.13 43.84 18.80
C ARG A 607 -1.49 44.08 20.27
N GLY A 608 -1.09 45.23 20.82
CA GLY A 608 -1.46 45.65 22.18
C GLY A 608 -0.62 45.06 23.33
N ILE A 609 0.47 44.34 23.02
CA ILE A 609 1.42 43.83 24.01
C ILE A 609 2.48 44.88 24.35
N THR A 610 2.94 44.89 25.61
CA THR A 610 4.01 45.79 26.06
C THR A 610 5.37 45.41 25.45
N PRO A 611 6.32 46.35 25.29
CA PRO A 611 7.69 46.05 24.85
C PRO A 611 8.35 44.94 25.69
N GLU A 612 8.08 44.91 26.99
CA GLU A 612 8.59 43.92 27.95
C GLU A 612 7.99 42.53 27.71
N GLU A 613 6.69 42.43 27.46
CA GLU A 613 6.02 41.16 27.11
C GLU A 613 6.50 40.63 25.75
N LYS A 614 6.69 41.52 24.78
CA LYS A 614 7.25 41.15 23.46
C LYS A 614 8.66 40.59 23.62
N GLN A 615 9.49 41.21 24.46
CA GLN A 615 10.84 40.76 24.74
C GLN A 615 10.86 39.41 25.47
N ARG A 616 9.96 39.17 26.43
CA ARG A 616 9.83 37.86 27.10
C ARG A 616 9.47 36.74 26.11
N LEU A 617 8.48 36.97 25.24
CA LEU A 617 8.07 36.00 24.22
C LEU A 617 9.22 35.68 23.23
N GLN A 618 10.05 36.68 22.91
CA GLN A 618 11.25 36.48 22.09
C GLN A 618 12.30 35.60 22.80
N PHE A 619 12.51 35.79 24.10
CA PHE A 619 13.43 34.94 24.88
C PHE A 619 12.94 33.52 25.05
N GLU A 620 11.66 33.31 25.35
CA GLU A 620 11.05 31.97 25.44
C GLU A 620 11.18 31.22 24.11
N ARG A 621 10.88 31.91 22.99
CA ARG A 621 11.10 31.38 21.64
C ARG A 621 12.58 31.03 21.41
N ASP A 622 13.51 31.92 21.72
CA ASP A 622 14.94 31.71 21.47
C ASP A 622 15.51 30.57 22.29
N LEU A 623 15.05 30.39 23.53
CA LEU A 623 15.44 29.27 24.39
C LEU A 623 15.03 27.93 23.77
N VAL A 624 13.78 27.82 23.31
CA VAL A 624 13.29 26.62 22.62
C VAL A 624 14.09 26.35 21.35
N ASN A 625 14.41 27.39 20.58
CA ASN A 625 15.18 27.27 19.35
C ASN A 625 16.60 26.74 19.59
N VAL A 626 17.34 27.30 20.56
CA VAL A 626 18.74 26.89 20.80
C VAL A 626 18.84 25.49 21.40
N ARG A 627 17.89 25.07 22.27
CA ARG A 627 17.83 23.70 22.78
C ARG A 627 17.56 22.69 21.67
N TRP A 628 16.71 23.04 20.72
CA TRP A 628 16.44 22.18 19.57
C TRP A 628 17.68 22.02 18.66
N ILE A 629 18.45 23.10 18.45
CA ILE A 629 19.71 23.04 17.70
C ILE A 629 20.72 22.17 18.43
N GLU A 630 20.82 22.27 19.76
CA GLU A 630 21.69 21.42 20.59
C GLU A 630 21.36 19.92 20.40
N GLU A 631 20.10 19.54 20.57
CA GLU A 631 19.65 18.14 20.39
C GLU A 631 19.88 17.63 18.97
N SER A 632 19.51 18.43 17.96
CA SER A 632 19.67 18.06 16.55
C SER A 632 21.14 17.92 16.16
N ALA A 633 22.03 18.74 16.72
CA ALA A 633 23.46 18.65 16.49
C ALA A 633 24.06 17.37 17.08
N GLU A 634 23.61 16.92 18.26
CA GLU A 634 24.05 15.66 18.86
C GLU A 634 23.68 14.46 17.99
N GLU A 635 22.44 14.41 17.51
CA GLU A 635 21.96 13.33 16.65
C GLU A 635 22.69 13.33 15.30
N TYR A 636 22.88 14.50 14.69
CA TYR A 636 23.58 14.62 13.41
C TYR A 636 25.06 14.22 13.50
N LEU A 637 25.74 14.44 14.64
CA LEU A 637 27.12 13.96 14.86
C LEU A 637 27.22 12.44 14.76
N GLY A 638 26.27 11.70 15.32
CA GLY A 638 26.23 10.23 15.20
C GLY A 638 26.11 9.79 13.75
N VAL A 639 25.19 10.40 12.99
CA VAL A 639 24.97 10.06 11.58
C VAL A 639 26.19 10.43 10.70
N LEU A 640 26.84 11.57 10.96
CA LEU A 640 28.06 11.95 10.27
C LEU A 640 29.22 10.99 10.57
N GLY A 641 29.37 10.56 11.83
CA GLY A 641 30.40 9.60 12.23
C GLY A 641 30.27 8.26 11.50
N ASP A 642 29.04 7.75 11.37
CA ASP A 642 28.75 6.55 10.58
C ASP A 642 29.08 6.73 9.10
N ALA A 643 28.70 7.87 8.52
CA ALA A 643 28.99 8.19 7.12
C ALA A 643 30.50 8.27 6.84
N ILE A 644 31.27 8.93 7.73
CA ILE A 644 32.73 9.00 7.64
C ILE A 644 33.32 7.58 7.68
N THR A 645 32.88 6.75 8.62
CA THR A 645 33.40 5.38 8.76
C THR A 645 33.14 4.55 7.49
N ARG A 646 31.95 4.67 6.89
CA ARG A 646 31.60 4.00 5.63
C ARG A 646 32.44 4.46 4.45
N LEU A 647 32.72 5.76 4.35
CA LEU A 647 33.59 6.30 3.28
C LEU A 647 35.02 5.76 3.39
N GLU A 648 35.53 5.50 4.60
CA GLU A 648 36.91 5.07 4.83
C GLU A 648 37.12 3.56 4.78
N LYS A 649 36.24 2.80 5.42
CA LYS A 649 36.40 1.35 5.61
C LYS A 649 35.57 0.52 4.63
N GLY A 650 34.69 1.18 3.87
CA GLY A 650 33.67 0.54 3.07
C GLY A 650 32.59 -0.13 3.93
N ASP A 651 31.71 -0.89 3.28
CA ASP A 651 30.56 -1.55 3.92
C ASP A 651 30.91 -2.90 4.58
N ALA A 652 32.18 -3.33 4.55
CA ALA A 652 32.62 -4.60 5.11
C ALA A 652 32.78 -4.51 6.64
N GLY A 653 31.92 -5.22 7.37
CA GLY A 653 31.98 -5.32 8.85
C GLY A 653 31.11 -4.31 9.60
N LEU A 654 30.53 -3.33 8.92
CA LEU A 654 29.36 -2.61 9.41
C LEU A 654 28.16 -3.41 8.95
N SER A 655 27.36 -3.96 9.88
CA SER A 655 26.07 -4.52 9.48
C SER A 655 25.36 -3.43 8.66
N VAL A 656 24.72 -3.81 7.54
CA VAL A 656 23.51 -3.08 7.12
C VAL A 656 22.52 -3.40 8.23
N GLY A 657 22.73 -2.79 9.40
CA GLY A 657 22.11 -3.22 10.62
C GLY A 657 20.63 -3.12 10.42
N CYS A 658 19.96 -4.22 10.74
CA CYS A 658 18.58 -4.19 11.17
C CYS A 658 18.43 -3.44 12.53
N GLU A 659 19.41 -2.59 12.90
CA GLU A 659 19.68 -2.06 14.24
C GLU A 659 19.26 -0.61 14.45
N ASP A 660 18.51 -0.03 13.53
CA ASP A 660 17.47 0.91 13.93
C ASP A 660 16.16 0.31 13.43
N ASP A 661 15.49 -0.46 14.30
CA ASP A 661 14.12 -0.91 14.05
C ASP A 661 13.34 0.34 13.61
N GLU A 662 12.85 0.36 12.37
CA GLU A 662 12.10 1.49 11.81
C GLU A 662 10.93 1.83 12.74
N ALA A 663 10.41 0.81 13.46
CA ALA A 663 9.44 0.92 14.54
C ALA A 663 9.98 1.61 15.80
N ALA A 664 11.24 1.42 16.19
CA ALA A 664 11.86 2.12 17.33
C ALA A 664 12.21 3.57 17.00
N THR A 665 12.57 3.88 15.75
CA THR A 665 12.84 5.25 15.29
C THR A 665 11.56 6.03 15.03
N ALA A 666 10.55 5.41 14.40
CA ALA A 666 9.21 5.96 14.29
C ALA A 666 8.54 6.08 15.65
N ALA A 667 8.69 5.11 16.56
CA ALA A 667 8.22 5.24 17.95
C ALA A 667 9.02 6.27 18.77
N LYS A 668 10.29 6.56 18.42
CA LYS A 668 11.02 7.70 18.99
C LYS A 668 10.48 9.04 18.46
N ALA A 669 10.10 9.12 17.19
CA ALA A 669 9.52 10.32 16.57
C ALA A 669 8.06 10.56 17.01
N ASP A 670 7.21 9.53 16.95
CA ASP A 670 5.84 9.53 17.51
C ASP A 670 5.87 9.63 19.03
N GLY A 671 6.85 9.02 19.71
CA GLY A 671 7.07 9.18 21.14
C GLY A 671 7.62 10.55 21.51
N ALA A 672 8.39 11.22 20.64
CA ALA A 672 8.77 12.63 20.81
C ALA A 672 7.58 13.56 20.57
N LEU A 673 6.69 13.22 19.63
CA LEU A 673 5.43 13.90 19.39
C LEU A 673 4.44 13.69 20.56
N GLY A 674 4.35 12.47 21.10
CA GLY A 674 3.53 12.08 22.24
C GLY A 674 4.05 12.65 23.57
N ARG A 675 5.38 12.72 23.75
CA ARG A 675 6.01 13.46 24.87
C ARG A 675 5.77 14.97 24.78
N ALA A 676 5.72 15.52 23.57
CA ALA A 676 5.30 16.91 23.33
C ALA A 676 3.77 17.12 23.51
N LEU A 677 2.98 16.04 23.59
CA LEU A 677 1.53 16.04 23.79
C LEU A 677 1.11 15.49 25.17
N GLY A 678 2.05 15.17 26.06
CA GLY A 678 1.78 14.87 27.47
C GLY A 678 1.44 13.42 27.82
N GLU A 679 1.79 12.43 27.00
CA GLU A 679 1.57 11.01 27.35
C GLU A 679 2.89 10.33 27.74
N ALA A 680 3.04 10.02 29.03
CA ALA A 680 4.17 9.28 29.59
C ALA A 680 3.81 7.79 29.72
N GLY A 681 4.39 6.93 28.87
CA GLY A 681 4.24 5.47 28.99
C GLY A 681 5.17 4.89 30.05
N SER A 682 4.61 4.13 31.00
CA SER A 682 5.38 3.38 32.01
C SER A 682 5.94 2.08 31.42
N ALA A 683 7.10 1.64 31.90
CA ALA A 683 7.69 0.37 31.47
C ALA A 683 6.98 -0.82 32.14
N VAL A 684 6.09 -1.49 31.41
CA VAL A 684 5.45 -2.75 31.84
C VAL A 684 6.44 -3.90 31.66
N GLU A 685 6.70 -4.66 32.73
CA GLU A 685 7.54 -5.86 32.69
C GLU A 685 6.84 -6.99 31.88
N VAL A 686 7.52 -7.58 30.89
CA VAL A 686 6.97 -8.65 30.05
C VAL A 686 7.41 -10.03 30.55
N ARG A 687 6.45 -10.82 31.05
CA ARG A 687 6.58 -12.23 31.44
C ARG A 687 5.99 -13.13 30.35
N ALA A 688 6.85 -13.60 29.46
CA ALA A 688 6.47 -14.42 28.32
C ALA A 688 6.56 -15.93 28.62
N ALA A 689 5.62 -16.72 28.11
CA ALA A 689 5.65 -18.18 28.17
C ALA A 689 5.09 -18.82 26.88
N PHE A 690 5.55 -20.02 26.56
CA PHE A 690 4.87 -20.85 25.57
C PHE A 690 3.64 -21.48 26.20
N ILE A 691 2.50 -21.40 25.51
CA ILE A 691 1.28 -22.10 25.88
C ILE A 691 0.99 -23.16 24.82
N VAL A 692 0.90 -24.42 25.24
CA VAL A 692 0.67 -25.57 24.37
C VAL A 692 -0.64 -26.27 24.77
N PRO A 693 -1.77 -25.95 24.11
CA PRO A 693 -3.03 -26.64 24.33
C PRO A 693 -3.03 -28.04 23.72
N ILE A 694 -3.36 -29.06 24.51
CA ILE A 694 -3.29 -30.46 24.10
C ILE A 694 -4.68 -31.06 23.95
N ASP A 695 -5.03 -31.40 22.70
CA ASP A 695 -5.98 -32.45 22.41
C ASP A 695 -5.19 -33.76 22.16
N PRO A 696 -5.36 -34.78 23.03
CA PRO A 696 -4.63 -36.05 22.89
C PRO A 696 -4.97 -36.84 21.62
N TRP A 697 -6.16 -36.63 21.06
CA TRP A 697 -6.77 -37.52 20.08
C TRP A 697 -6.89 -36.89 18.69
N HIS A 698 -6.90 -35.55 18.60
CA HIS A 698 -7.11 -34.83 17.34
C HIS A 698 -6.09 -33.71 17.12
N GLY A 699 -5.78 -33.45 15.85
CA GLY A 699 -4.91 -32.34 15.43
C GLY A 699 -5.66 -31.02 15.19
N GLY A 700 -4.92 -30.03 14.68
CA GLY A 700 -5.42 -28.71 14.26
C GLY A 700 -6.68 -28.76 13.39
N LEU A 701 -6.65 -29.68 12.42
CA LEU A 701 -7.68 -29.86 11.39
C LEU A 701 -8.82 -30.83 11.81
N GLY A 702 -8.83 -31.25 13.07
CA GLY A 702 -9.78 -32.27 13.56
C GLY A 702 -9.49 -33.69 13.06
N THR A 703 -8.31 -33.91 12.47
CA THR A 703 -7.85 -35.25 12.05
C THR A 703 -7.45 -36.08 13.27
N PRO A 704 -7.89 -37.35 13.38
CA PRO A 704 -7.46 -38.24 14.45
C PRO A 704 -5.95 -38.49 14.39
N ARG A 705 -5.23 -38.24 15.49
CA ARG A 705 -3.79 -38.47 15.63
C ARG A 705 -3.40 -38.82 17.07
N SER A 706 -2.22 -39.44 17.25
CA SER A 706 -1.64 -39.68 18.57
C SER A 706 -0.34 -38.90 18.76
N LEU A 707 -0.16 -38.24 19.91
CA LEU A 707 1.10 -37.58 20.28
C LEU A 707 2.24 -38.57 20.55
N ALA A 708 1.92 -39.84 20.78
CA ALA A 708 2.90 -40.91 20.95
C ALA A 708 3.53 -41.36 19.63
N GLU A 709 2.98 -40.95 18.48
CA GLU A 709 3.59 -41.26 17.19
C GLU A 709 4.99 -40.67 17.09
N THR A 710 5.89 -41.46 16.51
CA THR A 710 7.30 -41.10 16.47
C THR A 710 7.71 -40.45 15.16
N LEU A 711 8.58 -39.45 15.28
CA LEU A 711 9.43 -38.91 14.23
C LEU A 711 10.87 -39.15 14.68
N ALA A 712 11.73 -39.75 13.85
CA ALA A 712 13.11 -40.05 14.22
C ALA A 712 13.24 -40.83 15.56
N GLY A 713 12.35 -41.81 15.77
CA GLY A 713 12.37 -42.70 16.94
C GLY A 713 11.86 -42.13 18.26
N ARG A 714 11.31 -40.90 18.29
CA ARG A 714 10.82 -40.25 19.52
C ARG A 714 9.43 -39.64 19.34
N PRO A 715 8.59 -39.58 20.40
CA PRO A 715 7.27 -38.96 20.33
C PRO A 715 7.34 -37.54 19.76
N VAL A 716 6.41 -37.18 18.87
CA VAL A 716 6.48 -35.89 18.18
C VAL A 716 6.45 -34.68 19.14
N ILE A 717 5.68 -34.78 20.22
CA ILE A 717 5.61 -33.73 21.22
C ILE A 717 6.96 -33.48 21.90
N GLN A 718 7.78 -34.51 22.07
CA GLN A 718 9.12 -34.37 22.64
C GLN A 718 9.97 -33.43 21.77
N TRP A 719 9.90 -33.56 20.44
CA TRP A 719 10.64 -32.66 19.53
C TRP A 719 10.14 -31.22 19.58
N THR A 720 8.82 -31.03 19.63
CA THR A 720 8.22 -29.72 19.81
C THR A 720 8.77 -29.06 21.07
N LEU A 721 8.69 -29.75 22.22
CA LEU A 721 9.10 -29.19 23.51
C LEU A 721 10.62 -28.99 23.63
N GLU A 722 11.45 -29.85 23.04
CA GLU A 722 12.91 -29.63 22.99
C GLU A 722 13.27 -28.37 22.23
N ARG A 723 12.61 -28.10 21.10
CA ARG A 723 12.79 -26.85 20.36
C ARG A 723 12.32 -25.64 21.17
N LEU A 724 11.13 -25.70 21.76
CA LEU A 724 10.63 -24.64 22.66
C LEU A 724 11.59 -24.37 23.83
N GLY A 725 12.18 -25.43 24.39
CA GLY A 725 13.15 -25.37 25.47
C GLY A 725 14.46 -24.65 25.14
N ARG A 726 14.71 -24.31 23.86
CA ARG A 726 15.87 -23.52 23.42
C ARG A 726 15.66 -22.01 23.52
N SER A 727 14.44 -21.56 23.83
CA SER A 727 14.11 -20.12 23.89
C SER A 727 14.97 -19.39 24.91
N ARG A 728 15.32 -18.15 24.56
CA ARG A 728 16.03 -17.22 25.44
C ARG A 728 15.12 -16.12 25.98
N GLU A 729 13.90 -16.03 25.47
CA GLU A 729 12.98 -14.93 25.77
C GLU A 729 11.78 -15.36 26.63
N ALA A 730 11.37 -16.62 26.55
CA ALA A 730 10.28 -17.19 27.36
C ALA A 730 10.82 -17.81 28.65
N ALA A 731 10.09 -17.66 29.75
CA ALA A 731 10.50 -18.16 31.06
C ALA A 731 10.11 -19.62 31.33
N THR A 732 9.04 -20.11 30.69
CA THR A 732 8.47 -21.44 30.95
C THR A 732 7.64 -21.93 29.76
N ILE A 733 7.37 -23.23 29.74
CA ILE A 733 6.40 -23.87 28.85
C ILE A 733 5.22 -24.36 29.69
N VAL A 734 4.01 -23.90 29.37
CA VAL A 734 2.78 -24.33 30.02
C VAL A 734 2.00 -25.28 29.11
N LEU A 735 1.84 -26.52 29.55
CA LEU A 735 1.02 -27.52 28.88
C LEU A 735 -0.41 -27.43 29.43
N ILE A 736 -1.40 -27.27 28.56
CA ILE A 736 -2.81 -27.34 28.95
C ILE A 736 -3.34 -28.73 28.58
N VAL A 737 -3.60 -29.55 29.60
CA VAL A 737 -3.83 -30.99 29.43
C VAL A 737 -5.19 -31.37 30.03
N PRO A 738 -6.01 -32.17 29.33
CA PRO A 738 -7.21 -32.75 29.92
C PRO A 738 -6.90 -33.57 31.19
N GLU A 739 -7.81 -33.55 32.15
CA GLU A 739 -7.78 -34.48 33.29
C GLU A 739 -7.78 -35.94 32.80
N GLY A 740 -6.98 -36.80 33.45
CA GLY A 740 -6.87 -38.22 33.10
C GLY A 740 -5.90 -38.57 31.96
N TYR A 741 -5.36 -37.60 31.21
CA TYR A 741 -4.33 -37.87 30.21
C TYR A 741 -2.92 -37.79 30.82
N ASP A 742 -2.18 -38.89 30.77
CA ASP A 742 -0.80 -38.97 31.25
C ASP A 742 0.19 -38.46 30.19
N ILE A 743 0.43 -37.15 30.21
CA ILE A 743 1.38 -36.49 29.31
C ILE A 743 2.83 -36.81 29.66
N ASP A 744 3.14 -37.05 30.94
CA ASP A 744 4.51 -37.26 31.41
C ASP A 744 5.11 -38.56 30.88
N ALA A 745 4.28 -39.57 30.60
CA ALA A 745 4.70 -40.81 29.92
C ALA A 745 5.31 -40.59 28.53
N LEU A 746 5.04 -39.45 27.88
CA LEU A 746 5.58 -39.13 26.55
C LEU A 746 6.85 -38.26 26.59
N LEU A 747 7.26 -37.79 27.78
CA LEU A 747 8.25 -36.73 27.92
C LEU A 747 9.52 -37.18 28.64
N ASP A 748 10.67 -36.85 28.04
CA ASP A 748 11.95 -36.79 28.75
C ASP A 748 12.25 -35.34 29.12
N ARG A 749 11.80 -34.93 30.32
CA ARG A 749 11.95 -33.56 30.83
C ARG A 749 13.42 -33.11 30.92
N LYS A 750 14.39 -34.04 31.06
CA LYS A 750 15.81 -33.70 31.20
C LYS A 750 16.41 -33.10 29.92
N ARG A 751 15.75 -33.30 28.78
CA ARG A 751 16.19 -32.78 27.48
C ARG A 751 15.55 -31.45 27.10
N ILE A 752 14.59 -30.98 27.90
CA ILE A 752 13.84 -29.76 27.65
C ILE A 752 14.46 -28.64 28.48
N GLY A 753 15.03 -27.63 27.82
CA GLY A 753 15.82 -26.57 28.46
C GLY A 753 15.02 -25.54 29.27
N LEU A 754 13.69 -25.56 29.19
CA LEU A 754 12.80 -24.70 29.97
C LEU A 754 11.96 -25.51 30.98
N PRO A 755 11.57 -24.90 32.12
CA PRO A 755 10.60 -25.48 33.02
C PRO A 755 9.29 -25.83 32.32
N ILE A 756 8.66 -26.93 32.74
CA ILE A 756 7.36 -27.38 32.22
C ILE A 756 6.32 -27.32 33.34
N GLU A 757 5.36 -26.44 33.17
CA GLU A 757 4.17 -26.30 34.02
C GLU A 757 2.96 -26.98 33.39
N ILE A 758 2.07 -27.54 34.22
CA ILE A 758 0.85 -28.22 33.73
C ILE A 758 -0.40 -27.51 34.27
N HIS A 759 -1.24 -27.03 33.36
CA HIS A 759 -2.60 -26.61 33.64
C HIS A 759 -3.58 -27.74 33.27
N ARG A 760 -4.41 -28.19 34.20
CA ARG A 760 -5.41 -29.24 33.94
C ARG A 760 -6.77 -28.63 33.62
N THR A 761 -7.46 -29.17 32.62
CA THR A 761 -8.82 -28.78 32.23
C THR A 761 -9.79 -29.95 32.35
N THR A 762 -11.04 -29.65 32.70
CA THR A 762 -12.13 -30.62 32.63
C THR A 762 -12.49 -30.84 31.15
N GLY A 763 -12.08 -31.99 30.59
CA GLY A 763 -12.24 -32.28 29.17
C GLY A 763 -11.22 -31.57 28.27
N SER A 764 -11.53 -31.47 26.98
CA SER A 764 -10.65 -30.82 25.98
C SER A 764 -10.42 -29.35 26.33
N PRO A 765 -9.19 -28.80 26.13
CA PRO A 765 -8.94 -27.38 26.32
C PRO A 765 -9.67 -26.50 25.29
N PHE A 766 -10.15 -27.07 24.19
CA PHE A 766 -10.84 -26.36 23.11
C PHE A 766 -12.36 -26.37 23.31
N GLY A 767 -13.01 -25.25 22.99
CA GLY A 767 -14.47 -25.12 23.00
C GLY A 767 -15.15 -25.73 21.77
N PRO A 768 -16.50 -25.74 21.73
CA PRO A 768 -17.27 -26.33 20.63
C PRO A 768 -17.05 -25.64 19.27
N GLU A 769 -16.60 -24.38 19.24
CA GLU A 769 -16.18 -23.65 18.03
C GLU A 769 -15.08 -24.38 17.24
N ARG A 770 -14.32 -25.25 17.90
CA ARG A 770 -13.22 -26.03 17.31
C ARG A 770 -13.61 -26.75 16.03
N ALA A 771 -14.82 -27.32 15.97
CA ALA A 771 -15.26 -28.05 14.79
C ALA A 771 -15.49 -27.14 13.57
N ALA A 772 -16.01 -25.92 13.77
CA ALA A 772 -16.14 -24.94 12.69
C ALA A 772 -14.78 -24.41 12.23
N ILE A 773 -13.86 -24.16 13.17
CA ILE A 773 -12.48 -23.73 12.85
C ILE A 773 -11.78 -24.80 12.01
N ALA A 774 -11.83 -26.07 12.45
CA ALA A 774 -11.25 -27.18 11.70
C ALA A 774 -11.84 -27.26 10.28
N SER A 775 -13.17 -27.19 10.15
CA SER A 775 -13.90 -27.21 8.88
C SER A 775 -13.47 -26.09 7.91
N ALA A 776 -13.33 -24.86 8.41
CA ALA A 776 -12.88 -23.70 7.63
C ALA A 776 -11.44 -23.80 7.11
N ARG A 777 -10.62 -24.63 7.75
CA ARG A 777 -9.19 -24.80 7.49
C ARG A 777 -8.88 -25.98 6.56
N LEU A 778 -9.84 -26.87 6.30
CA LEU A 778 -9.63 -28.10 5.53
C LEU A 778 -9.11 -27.88 4.10
N TRP A 779 -9.57 -26.82 3.42
CA TRP A 779 -9.11 -26.45 2.07
C TRP A 779 -7.94 -25.47 2.06
N SER A 780 -7.48 -25.02 3.24
CA SER A 780 -6.42 -24.01 3.42
C SER A 780 -5.33 -24.47 4.41
N ASP A 781 -5.15 -25.79 4.54
CA ASP A 781 -4.26 -26.45 5.51
C ASP A 781 -2.80 -25.99 5.44
N SER A 782 -2.28 -25.70 4.24
CA SER A 782 -0.93 -25.20 4.01
C SER A 782 -0.80 -23.68 4.17
N SER A 783 -1.92 -22.96 4.30
CA SER A 783 -1.94 -21.50 4.36
C SER A 783 -1.86 -21.01 5.79
N TRP A 784 -0.95 -20.09 6.09
CA TRP A 784 -0.86 -19.51 7.44
C TRP A 784 -2.10 -18.66 7.79
N ARG A 785 -2.69 -17.99 6.79
CA ARG A 785 -3.94 -17.19 6.82
C ARG A 785 -4.75 -17.45 5.55
N GLY A 786 -6.07 -17.25 5.60
CA GLY A 786 -6.95 -17.31 4.42
C GLY A 786 -7.94 -18.47 4.39
N GLY A 787 -8.22 -19.12 5.52
CA GLY A 787 -9.37 -20.02 5.63
C GLY A 787 -10.70 -19.27 5.53
N ILE A 788 -11.83 -19.99 5.55
CA ILE A 788 -13.16 -19.37 5.53
C ILE A 788 -13.27 -18.38 6.70
N ALA A 789 -13.82 -17.19 6.44
CA ALA A 789 -13.86 -16.06 7.37
C ALA A 789 -12.48 -15.55 7.85
N GLY A 790 -11.42 -15.79 7.07
CA GLY A 790 -10.06 -15.31 7.35
C GLY A 790 -9.29 -16.15 8.38
N LEU A 791 -9.81 -17.31 8.79
CA LEU A 791 -9.21 -18.16 9.82
C LEU A 791 -7.77 -18.58 9.48
N THR A 792 -6.93 -18.61 10.51
CA THR A 792 -5.47 -18.79 10.45
C THR A 792 -5.05 -20.14 11.03
N CYS A 793 -3.79 -20.52 10.79
CA CYS A 793 -3.20 -21.69 11.45
C CYS A 793 -3.09 -21.51 12.96
N TYR A 794 -3.10 -20.26 13.45
CA TYR A 794 -3.09 -19.96 14.88
C TYR A 794 -4.42 -20.26 15.54
N ASP A 795 -5.54 -20.14 14.80
CA ASP A 795 -6.86 -20.53 15.28
C ASP A 795 -6.93 -22.06 15.50
N GLU A 796 -6.11 -22.85 14.79
CA GLU A 796 -5.95 -24.29 15.01
C GLU A 796 -5.30 -24.65 16.36
N VAL A 797 -4.80 -23.68 17.12
CA VAL A 797 -4.22 -23.89 18.46
C VAL A 797 -4.76 -22.90 19.50
N LEU A 798 -5.77 -22.11 19.13
CA LEU A 798 -6.37 -21.11 20.01
C LEU A 798 -7.37 -21.77 20.98
N ALA A 799 -7.11 -21.66 22.28
CA ALA A 799 -7.97 -22.14 23.35
C ALA A 799 -8.22 -21.00 24.38
N PRO A 800 -9.09 -20.02 24.09
CA PRO A 800 -9.07 -18.73 24.79
C PRO A 800 -9.27 -18.82 26.30
N SER A 801 -10.32 -19.50 26.74
CA SER A 801 -10.67 -19.61 28.16
C SER A 801 -9.63 -20.39 28.96
N ALA A 802 -9.15 -21.53 28.43
CA ALA A 802 -8.14 -22.35 29.07
C ALA A 802 -6.77 -21.64 29.11
N THR A 803 -6.42 -20.94 28.02
CA THR A 803 -5.18 -20.14 27.95
C THR A 803 -5.22 -18.99 28.95
N LEU A 804 -6.33 -18.24 29.05
CA LEU A 804 -6.48 -17.18 30.03
C LEU A 804 -6.35 -17.69 31.47
N ALA A 805 -6.95 -18.84 31.78
CA ALA A 805 -6.85 -19.46 33.10
C ALA A 805 -5.42 -19.86 33.44
N ALA A 806 -4.70 -20.45 32.48
CA ALA A 806 -3.29 -20.77 32.61
C ALA A 806 -2.42 -19.51 32.80
N MET A 807 -2.63 -18.47 31.98
CA MET A 807 -1.90 -17.20 32.07
C MET A 807 -2.08 -16.50 33.43
N LYS A 808 -3.29 -16.56 34.00
CA LYS A 808 -3.57 -16.03 35.36
C LYS A 808 -2.88 -16.85 36.44
N ARG A 809 -2.93 -18.19 36.34
CA ARG A 809 -2.35 -19.11 37.33
C ARG A 809 -0.83 -18.99 37.42
N PHE A 810 -0.15 -18.88 36.29
CA PHE A 810 1.31 -18.85 36.20
C PHE A 810 1.88 -17.44 36.04
N ASP A 811 1.05 -16.41 36.21
CA ASP A 811 1.41 -15.00 36.08
C ASP A 811 2.15 -14.62 34.79
N VAL A 812 1.68 -15.17 33.66
CA VAL A 812 2.17 -14.88 32.30
C VAL A 812 1.35 -13.76 31.68
N ASN A 813 1.99 -12.69 31.19
CA ASN A 813 1.28 -11.59 30.52
C ASN A 813 1.40 -11.61 28.98
N ALA A 814 2.33 -12.39 28.43
CA ALA A 814 2.45 -12.65 27.00
C ALA A 814 2.54 -14.17 26.73
N ALA A 815 1.59 -14.71 25.96
CA ALA A 815 1.52 -16.13 25.62
C ALA A 815 1.88 -16.37 24.16
N ILE A 816 2.85 -17.25 23.89
CA ILE A 816 3.14 -17.74 22.53
C ILE A 816 2.39 -19.05 22.33
N LEU A 817 1.39 -19.06 21.45
CA LEU A 817 0.56 -20.23 21.18
C LEU A 817 1.24 -21.15 20.17
N VAL A 818 1.46 -22.40 20.55
CA VAL A 818 2.12 -23.43 19.74
C VAL A 818 1.37 -24.76 19.86
N GLY A 819 1.24 -25.49 18.75
CA GLY A 819 0.63 -26.83 18.76
C GLY A 819 1.59 -27.90 19.29
N PRO A 820 1.11 -28.95 19.98
CA PRO A 820 1.98 -30.00 20.53
C PRO A 820 2.63 -30.88 19.43
N ASP A 821 2.09 -30.85 18.23
CA ASP A 821 2.45 -31.63 17.03
C ASP A 821 3.25 -30.80 16.01
N TRP A 822 4.00 -29.79 16.46
CA TRP A 822 4.80 -28.87 15.64
C TRP A 822 6.31 -29.15 15.80
N PRO A 823 6.81 -30.30 15.32
CA PRO A 823 8.19 -30.73 15.58
C PRO A 823 9.25 -29.86 14.89
N LEU A 824 8.85 -28.95 14.01
CA LEU A 824 9.72 -28.03 13.27
C LEU A 824 9.56 -26.57 13.72
N VAL A 825 8.91 -26.32 14.86
CA VAL A 825 8.76 -24.97 15.39
C VAL A 825 10.12 -24.29 15.55
N THR A 826 10.22 -23.07 15.03
CA THR A 826 11.43 -22.25 15.07
C THR A 826 11.33 -21.31 16.23
N VAL A 827 12.38 -21.27 17.05
CA VAL A 827 12.39 -20.51 18.30
C VAL A 827 13.41 -19.39 18.25
N LEU A 828 14.62 -19.71 17.80
CA LEU A 828 15.74 -18.76 17.73
C LEU A 828 15.73 -17.95 16.42
N GLY A 829 16.51 -16.87 16.40
CA GLY A 829 16.67 -15.99 15.24
C GLY A 829 15.48 -15.07 15.00
N GLU A 830 15.48 -14.39 13.85
CA GLU A 830 14.40 -13.47 13.43
C GLU A 830 13.18 -14.21 12.87
N ASN A 831 13.37 -15.47 12.44
CA ASN A 831 12.30 -16.32 11.91
C ASN A 831 11.47 -17.00 13.02
N GLY A 832 11.96 -17.02 14.26
CA GLY A 832 11.42 -17.82 15.36
C GLY A 832 10.54 -17.07 16.36
N CYS A 833 9.96 -17.83 17.29
CA CYS A 833 9.09 -17.34 18.35
C CYS A 833 9.72 -16.27 19.26
N ASP A 834 11.03 -16.32 19.51
CA ASP A 834 11.73 -15.34 20.36
C ASP A 834 11.66 -13.92 19.77
N ALA A 835 11.66 -13.80 18.43
CA ALA A 835 11.50 -12.50 17.77
C ALA A 835 10.13 -11.87 18.03
N LEU A 836 9.07 -12.67 18.21
CA LEU A 836 7.74 -12.18 18.58
C LEU A 836 7.76 -11.53 19.97
N VAL A 837 8.46 -12.14 20.93
CA VAL A 837 8.61 -11.61 22.30
C VAL A 837 9.41 -10.32 22.29
N ARG A 838 10.55 -10.29 21.60
CA ARG A 838 11.37 -9.07 21.44
C ARG A 838 10.54 -7.93 20.86
N ARG A 839 9.74 -8.21 19.82
CA ARG A 839 8.86 -7.21 19.20
C ARG A 839 7.77 -6.73 20.17
N HIS A 840 7.09 -7.62 20.88
CA HIS A 840 6.08 -7.22 21.88
C HIS A 840 6.68 -6.32 22.98
N ARG A 841 7.88 -6.63 23.47
CA ARG A 841 8.59 -5.83 24.50
C ARG A 841 8.84 -4.38 24.09
N THR A 842 8.89 -4.06 22.80
CA THR A 842 9.09 -2.67 22.35
C THR A 842 7.94 -1.77 22.77
N ARG A 843 6.69 -2.27 22.72
CA ARG A 843 5.46 -1.54 23.08
C ARG A 843 4.38 -2.52 23.57
N PRO A 844 4.50 -3.07 24.80
CA PRO A 844 3.64 -4.16 25.28
C PRO A 844 2.14 -3.82 25.27
N GLU A 845 1.79 -2.58 25.58
CA GLU A 845 0.39 -2.11 25.64
C GLU A 845 -0.24 -1.96 24.24
N LEU A 846 0.57 -1.66 23.21
CA LEU A 846 0.09 -1.45 21.84
C LEU A 846 0.15 -2.73 21.00
N LEU A 847 1.20 -3.54 21.19
CA LEU A 847 1.46 -4.76 20.41
C LEU A 847 0.84 -5.98 21.10
N ARG A 848 -0.48 -5.95 21.31
CA ARG A 848 -1.23 -7.01 22.02
C ARG A 848 -1.28 -8.35 21.27
N VAL A 849 -1.01 -8.33 19.97
CA VAL A 849 -0.80 -9.52 19.12
C VAL A 849 0.44 -9.31 18.28
N VAL A 850 1.31 -10.31 18.21
CA VAL A 850 2.51 -10.29 17.36
C VAL A 850 2.63 -11.64 16.64
N PHE A 851 2.82 -11.62 15.34
CA PHE A 851 2.88 -12.81 14.49
C PHE A 851 3.97 -12.67 13.42
N ASN A 852 4.21 -13.75 12.68
CA ASN A 852 4.92 -13.69 11.42
C ASN A 852 4.20 -14.54 10.35
N GLN A 853 4.70 -14.55 9.12
CA GLN A 853 4.08 -15.23 7.98
C GLN A 853 4.66 -16.64 7.76
N SER A 854 5.11 -17.31 8.82
CA SER A 854 5.70 -18.65 8.70
C SER A 854 4.65 -19.68 8.27
N PRO A 855 5.05 -20.72 7.51
CA PRO A 855 4.17 -21.83 7.19
C PRO A 855 3.60 -22.49 8.46
N PRO A 856 2.40 -23.10 8.39
CA PRO A 856 1.80 -23.77 9.54
C PRO A 856 2.76 -24.78 10.18
N GLY A 857 2.97 -24.67 11.49
CA GLY A 857 3.87 -25.53 12.26
C GLY A 857 5.27 -24.95 12.52
N LEU A 858 5.66 -23.85 11.87
CA LEU A 858 7.03 -23.31 11.97
C LEU A 858 7.18 -22.15 12.96
N CYS A 859 6.13 -21.38 13.25
CA CYS A 859 6.18 -20.33 14.28
C CYS A 859 4.80 -20.18 14.93
N GLY A 860 4.77 -19.80 16.21
CA GLY A 860 3.54 -19.51 16.94
C GLY A 860 3.03 -18.08 16.71
N VAL A 861 2.00 -17.70 17.47
CA VAL A 861 1.53 -16.32 17.60
C VAL A 861 1.67 -15.88 19.06
N LEU A 862 2.12 -14.65 19.28
CA LEU A 862 2.11 -14.04 20.62
C LEU A 862 0.81 -13.28 20.83
N VAL A 863 0.16 -13.55 21.96
CA VAL A 863 -1.07 -12.88 22.42
C VAL A 863 -0.88 -12.39 23.85
N GLU A 864 -1.20 -11.12 24.08
CA GLU A 864 -1.15 -10.50 25.41
C GLU A 864 -2.40 -10.86 26.23
N ARG A 865 -2.26 -10.92 27.56
CA ARG A 865 -3.29 -11.41 28.50
C ARG A 865 -4.63 -10.68 28.38
N SER A 866 -4.63 -9.36 28.24
CA SER A 866 -5.87 -8.58 28.09
C SER A 866 -6.58 -8.91 26.77
N LEU A 867 -5.83 -9.15 25.68
CA LEU A 867 -6.42 -9.60 24.41
C LEU A 867 -6.98 -11.01 24.56
N MET A 868 -6.27 -11.91 25.23
CA MET A 868 -6.78 -13.24 25.53
C MET A 868 -8.06 -13.19 26.38
N GLN A 869 -8.19 -12.22 27.29
CA GLN A 869 -9.42 -11.97 28.04
C GLN A 869 -10.58 -11.51 27.16
N GLU A 870 -10.32 -10.72 26.11
CA GLU A 870 -11.34 -10.36 25.12
C GLU A 870 -11.77 -11.58 24.31
N LEU A 871 -10.82 -12.37 23.80
CA LEU A 871 -11.10 -13.59 23.04
C LEU A 871 -11.89 -14.61 23.87
N ALA A 872 -11.60 -14.73 25.17
CA ALA A 872 -12.31 -15.63 26.08
C ALA A 872 -13.79 -15.27 26.32
N ARG A 873 -14.23 -14.05 25.97
CA ARG A 873 -15.66 -13.69 25.99
C ARG A 873 -16.44 -14.36 24.85
N GLY A 874 -15.76 -14.90 23.85
CA GLY A 874 -16.35 -15.61 22.73
C GLY A 874 -17.04 -14.69 21.71
N GLY A 875 -17.83 -15.31 20.83
CA GLY A 875 -18.48 -14.64 19.71
C GLY A 875 -17.62 -14.58 18.43
N ARG A 876 -18.14 -13.94 17.38
CA ARG A 876 -17.54 -13.89 16.04
C ARG A 876 -16.10 -13.38 16.01
N HIS A 877 -15.81 -12.45 16.89
CA HIS A 877 -14.55 -11.71 16.92
C HIS A 877 -13.46 -12.43 17.72
N ALA A 878 -13.79 -13.59 18.32
CA ALA A 878 -12.89 -14.36 19.17
C ALA A 878 -11.94 -15.28 18.38
N SER A 879 -11.31 -14.76 17.32
CA SER A 879 -10.30 -15.47 16.53
C SER A 879 -9.13 -14.57 16.14
N ILE A 880 -7.96 -15.17 15.94
CA ILE A 880 -6.80 -14.48 15.36
C ILE A 880 -7.09 -14.10 13.92
N GLY A 881 -7.76 -14.97 13.15
CA GLY A 881 -8.23 -14.67 11.80
C GLY A 881 -9.04 -13.39 11.71
N TRP A 882 -9.94 -13.13 12.67
CA TRP A 882 -10.70 -11.89 12.73
C TRP A 882 -9.82 -10.65 12.95
N LEU A 883 -8.87 -10.72 13.90
CA LEU A 883 -7.94 -9.62 14.19
C LEU A 883 -7.09 -9.23 12.98
N LEU A 884 -6.75 -10.24 12.15
CA LEU A 884 -5.95 -10.06 10.95
C LEU A 884 -6.79 -9.77 9.69
N GLY A 885 -8.09 -10.04 9.74
CA GLY A 885 -9.05 -9.90 8.65
C GLY A 885 -9.43 -8.46 8.32
N TYR A 886 -10.27 -8.32 7.28
CA TYR A 886 -10.92 -7.06 6.94
C TYR A 886 -12.30 -7.02 7.60
N GLU A 887 -12.61 -5.89 8.25
CA GLU A 887 -13.90 -5.60 8.86
C GLU A 887 -14.48 -4.34 8.23
N PRO A 888 -15.61 -4.42 7.50
CA PRO A 888 -16.21 -3.26 6.83
C PRO A 888 -16.52 -2.07 7.74
N SER A 889 -16.94 -2.32 8.99
CA SER A 889 -17.24 -1.26 9.96
C SER A 889 -15.99 -0.57 10.53
N ARG A 890 -14.81 -1.20 10.40
CA ARG A 890 -13.52 -0.66 10.85
C ARG A 890 -12.41 -0.97 9.84
N PRO A 891 -12.42 -0.32 8.66
CA PRO A 891 -11.39 -0.52 7.65
C PRO A 891 -10.00 -0.21 8.22
N GLN A 892 -9.07 -1.14 8.07
CA GLN A 892 -7.71 -1.02 8.59
C GLN A 892 -6.72 -1.59 7.58
N GLN A 893 -5.56 -0.92 7.45
CA GLN A 893 -4.41 -1.45 6.70
C GLN A 893 -4.07 -2.87 7.15
N ASP A 894 -3.62 -3.70 6.19
CA ASP A 894 -3.31 -5.10 6.45
C ASP A 894 -2.20 -5.20 7.52
N PRO A 895 -2.42 -5.96 8.62
CA PRO A 895 -1.42 -6.14 9.67
C PRO A 895 -0.06 -6.66 9.19
N ILE A 896 0.06 -7.30 8.02
CA ILE A 896 1.35 -7.77 7.48
C ILE A 896 2.33 -6.62 7.15
N SER A 897 1.83 -5.39 6.96
CA SER A 897 2.65 -4.19 6.74
C SER A 897 2.86 -3.36 7.99
N LYS A 898 2.43 -3.84 9.16
CA LYS A 898 2.52 -3.15 10.45
C LYS A 898 3.52 -3.84 11.38
N ASP A 899 3.89 -3.14 12.44
CA ASP A 899 4.87 -3.60 13.43
C ASP A 899 4.46 -4.86 14.19
N VAL A 900 3.17 -5.22 14.16
CA VAL A 900 2.68 -6.50 14.71
C VAL A 900 3.16 -7.72 13.92
N CYS A 901 3.62 -7.54 12.67
CA CYS A 901 4.18 -8.61 11.84
C CYS A 901 5.72 -8.56 11.84
N VAL A 902 6.36 -9.54 12.48
CA VAL A 902 7.81 -9.73 12.40
C VAL A 902 8.20 -10.17 10.99
N GLN A 903 9.21 -9.51 10.41
CA GLN A 903 9.67 -9.80 9.05
C GLN A 903 10.60 -11.01 9.07
N ILE A 904 10.31 -11.99 8.21
CA ILE A 904 11.06 -13.25 8.12
C ILE A 904 11.70 -13.41 6.75
N ASP A 905 12.63 -14.37 6.65
CA ASP A 905 13.29 -14.69 5.38
C ASP A 905 12.28 -15.06 4.29
N HIS A 906 12.57 -14.61 3.07
CA HIS A 906 11.69 -14.76 1.93
C HIS A 906 11.48 -16.24 1.51
N THR A 907 12.46 -17.12 1.74
CA THR A 907 12.36 -18.55 1.43
C THR A 907 11.34 -19.23 2.32
N LEU A 908 11.31 -18.88 3.62
CA LEU A 908 10.29 -19.33 4.57
C LEU A 908 8.92 -18.76 4.21
N ARG A 909 8.85 -17.44 4.03
CA ARG A 909 7.59 -16.73 3.78
C ARG A 909 6.87 -17.27 2.54
N ARG A 910 7.59 -17.58 1.46
CA ARG A 910 6.98 -18.03 0.20
C ARG A 910 6.67 -19.53 0.17
N SER A 911 6.96 -20.26 1.24
CA SER A 911 6.81 -21.70 1.23
C SER A 911 5.34 -22.13 1.25
N LEU A 912 5.06 -23.24 0.57
CA LEU A 912 3.72 -23.78 0.39
C LEU A 912 3.48 -25.07 1.20
N VAL A 913 4.36 -25.37 2.16
CA VAL A 913 4.34 -26.63 2.93
C VAL A 913 3.61 -26.47 4.27
N ARG A 914 3.16 -27.59 4.82
CA ARG A 914 2.67 -27.70 6.19
C ARG A 914 3.69 -28.49 7.01
N GLY A 915 4.25 -27.87 8.04
CA GLY A 915 5.24 -28.46 8.96
C GLY A 915 4.62 -29.09 10.21
N VAL A 916 3.33 -29.45 10.15
CA VAL A 916 2.57 -30.03 11.26
C VAL A 916 2.49 -31.55 11.10
N PHE A 917 2.67 -32.29 12.18
CA PHE A 917 2.65 -33.75 12.20
C PHE A 917 1.25 -34.28 12.56
N ASP A 918 0.26 -33.98 11.72
CA ASP A 918 -1.16 -34.12 12.06
C ASP A 918 -1.98 -35.06 11.19
N THR A 919 -1.58 -35.29 9.94
CA THR A 919 -2.26 -36.23 9.03
C THR A 919 -1.33 -37.36 8.61
N PRO A 920 -1.82 -38.59 8.34
CA PRO A 920 -1.01 -39.68 7.81
C PRO A 920 -0.13 -39.29 6.62
N ARG A 921 -0.67 -38.45 5.73
CA ARG A 921 0.05 -37.87 4.58
C ARG A 921 1.20 -36.96 5.02
N ASN A 922 0.97 -36.01 5.91
CA ASN A 922 2.00 -35.10 6.39
C ASN A 922 3.04 -35.81 7.28
N MET A 923 2.62 -36.76 8.11
CA MET A 923 3.52 -37.59 8.90
C MET A 923 4.48 -38.37 8.01
N THR A 924 3.98 -38.99 6.94
CA THR A 924 4.81 -39.69 5.95
C THR A 924 5.76 -38.73 5.23
N ARG A 925 5.29 -37.53 4.86
CA ARG A 925 6.11 -36.49 4.23
C ARG A 925 7.23 -36.03 5.16
N LEU A 926 6.92 -35.73 6.42
CA LEU A 926 7.89 -35.29 7.43
C LEU A 926 8.94 -36.38 7.69
N ARG A 927 8.53 -37.64 7.91
CA ARG A 927 9.49 -38.75 8.10
C ARG A 927 10.45 -38.87 6.91
N ARG A 928 9.94 -38.87 5.68
CA ARG A 928 10.76 -38.97 4.45
C ARG A 928 11.62 -37.75 4.15
N ALA A 929 11.19 -36.56 4.54
CA ALA A 929 11.98 -35.34 4.38
C ALA A 929 13.09 -35.25 5.42
N ILE A 930 12.75 -35.51 6.68
CA ILE A 930 13.56 -35.12 7.84
C ILE A 930 14.49 -36.24 8.30
N GLU A 931 14.01 -37.49 8.41
CA GLU A 931 14.80 -38.59 8.98
C GLU A 931 16.08 -38.89 8.19
N PRO A 932 16.08 -38.88 6.83
CA PRO A 932 17.31 -39.09 6.07
C PRO A 932 18.35 -37.98 6.24
N ALA A 933 17.90 -36.75 6.52
CA ALA A 933 18.77 -35.58 6.63
C ALA A 933 19.46 -35.47 8.00
N LEU A 934 19.04 -36.27 9.00
CA LEU A 934 19.58 -36.17 10.37
C LEU A 934 21.10 -36.39 10.43
N GLY A 935 21.65 -37.26 9.58
CA GLY A 935 23.11 -37.51 9.54
C GLY A 935 23.93 -36.27 9.17
N GLU A 936 23.37 -35.37 8.36
CA GLU A 936 24.02 -34.12 7.91
C GLU A 936 23.78 -32.97 8.90
N HIS A 937 22.78 -33.08 9.77
CA HIS A 937 22.34 -32.05 10.72
C HIS A 937 22.52 -32.44 12.19
N GLY A 938 23.60 -33.14 12.53
CA GLY A 938 23.96 -33.40 13.94
C GLY A 938 23.10 -34.47 14.65
N GLY A 939 22.33 -35.26 13.91
CA GLY A 939 21.59 -36.43 14.42
C GLY A 939 20.27 -36.11 15.14
N SER A 940 19.84 -34.84 15.19
CA SER A 940 18.66 -34.39 15.94
C SER A 940 17.73 -33.53 15.10
N VAL A 941 16.41 -33.79 15.18
CA VAL A 941 15.40 -32.95 14.52
C VAL A 941 15.47 -31.51 15.05
N ALA A 942 15.89 -31.30 16.30
CA ALA A 942 15.97 -29.99 16.91
C ALA A 942 17.03 -29.08 16.27
N ASP A 943 18.02 -29.62 15.56
CA ASP A 943 19.16 -28.88 15.00
C ASP A 943 18.99 -28.47 13.54
N ILE A 944 17.97 -29.01 12.86
CA ILE A 944 17.61 -28.64 11.50
C ILE A 944 17.12 -27.19 11.47
N GLN A 945 17.77 -26.36 10.67
CA GLN A 945 17.37 -24.96 10.47
C GLN A 945 16.08 -24.89 9.64
N PRO A 946 15.25 -23.84 9.83
CA PRO A 946 13.96 -23.76 9.15
C PRO A 946 14.07 -23.71 7.63
N GLU A 947 15.11 -23.07 7.09
CA GLU A 947 15.39 -23.00 5.65
C GLU A 947 15.60 -24.40 5.07
N ASP A 948 16.41 -25.23 5.74
CA ASP A 948 16.69 -26.63 5.35
C ASP A 948 15.43 -27.47 5.44
N ALA A 949 14.67 -27.35 6.54
CA ALA A 949 13.44 -28.10 6.74
C ALA A 949 12.42 -27.83 5.62
N ILE A 950 12.25 -26.56 5.23
CA ILE A 950 11.37 -26.17 4.13
C ILE A 950 11.86 -26.74 2.80
N GLN A 951 13.16 -26.61 2.50
CA GLN A 951 13.72 -27.14 1.27
C GLN A 951 13.48 -28.64 1.14
N LEU A 952 13.69 -29.40 2.22
CA LEU A 952 13.44 -30.84 2.27
C LEU A 952 11.96 -31.18 2.08
N LEU A 953 11.05 -30.44 2.74
CA LEU A 953 9.60 -30.65 2.61
C LEU A 953 9.07 -30.29 1.22
N GLU A 954 9.57 -29.21 0.62
CA GLU A 954 9.21 -28.80 -0.74
C GLU A 954 9.71 -29.82 -1.77
N ARG A 955 10.93 -30.35 -1.59
CA ARG A 955 11.43 -31.43 -2.43
C ARG A 955 10.53 -32.66 -2.36
N GLN A 956 10.08 -33.03 -1.15
CA GLN A 956 9.11 -34.12 -1.01
C GLN A 956 7.78 -33.82 -1.71
N LEU A 957 7.27 -32.58 -1.60
CA LEU A 957 6.02 -32.17 -2.24
C LEU A 957 6.10 -32.20 -3.78
N PHE A 958 7.16 -31.66 -4.36
CA PHE A 958 7.27 -31.49 -5.81
C PHE A 958 7.86 -32.69 -6.54
N ASP A 959 8.73 -33.49 -5.91
CA ASP A 959 9.53 -34.51 -6.63
C ASP A 959 9.06 -35.94 -6.39
N THR A 960 8.29 -36.21 -5.33
CA THR A 960 7.87 -37.59 -5.02
C THR A 960 6.51 -37.99 -5.57
N VAL A 961 6.28 -39.30 -5.72
CA VAL A 961 5.03 -39.88 -6.19
C VAL A 961 4.03 -39.95 -5.01
N PRO A 962 2.73 -39.67 -5.22
CA PRO A 962 1.73 -39.73 -4.15
C PRO A 962 1.65 -41.11 -3.47
N TYR A 963 1.67 -41.14 -2.14
CA TYR A 963 1.47 -42.37 -1.35
C TYR A 963 0.00 -42.70 -1.10
N TYR A 964 -0.83 -41.66 -0.99
CA TYR A 964 -2.26 -41.74 -0.72
C TYR A 964 -3.07 -41.20 -1.89
N THR A 965 -4.38 -41.44 -1.86
CA THR A 965 -5.36 -40.86 -2.79
C THR A 965 -5.30 -39.33 -2.76
N PRO A 966 -5.89 -38.63 -3.76
CA PRO A 966 -5.89 -37.17 -3.80
C PRO A 966 -6.37 -36.57 -2.47
N GLN A 967 -5.72 -35.49 -2.05
CA GLN A 967 -6.12 -34.78 -0.84
C GLN A 967 -7.41 -33.99 -1.11
N GLN A 968 -7.59 -33.52 -2.34
CA GLN A 968 -8.80 -32.82 -2.78
C GLN A 968 -9.39 -33.51 -4.01
N LEU A 969 -10.68 -33.82 -3.95
CA LEU A 969 -11.44 -34.37 -5.07
C LEU A 969 -12.51 -33.35 -5.49
N ILE A 970 -12.49 -32.94 -6.76
CA ILE A 970 -13.62 -32.23 -7.37
C ILE A 970 -14.47 -33.28 -8.09
N ILE A 971 -15.73 -33.41 -7.69
CA ILE A 971 -16.66 -34.38 -8.27
C ILE A 971 -17.77 -33.62 -8.97
N GLU A 972 -17.92 -33.84 -10.27
CA GLU A 972 -19.10 -33.38 -10.99
C GLU A 972 -20.22 -34.41 -10.88
N LEU A 973 -21.41 -33.98 -10.45
CA LEU A 973 -22.57 -34.86 -10.32
C LEU A 973 -23.40 -34.93 -11.60
N ASN A 974 -23.51 -33.82 -12.33
CA ASN A 974 -24.26 -33.68 -13.56
C ASN A 974 -23.75 -32.46 -14.34
N THR A 975 -24.18 -32.31 -15.59
CA THR A 975 -23.85 -31.14 -16.43
C THR A 975 -24.98 -30.11 -16.52
N GLY A 976 -26.14 -30.33 -15.90
CA GLY A 976 -27.30 -29.44 -15.98
C GLY A 976 -27.08 -28.13 -15.21
N ARG A 977 -27.66 -27.03 -15.70
CA ARG A 977 -27.73 -25.72 -15.03
C ARG A 977 -29.08 -25.06 -15.28
N GLN A 978 -29.46 -24.10 -14.43
CA GLN A 978 -30.70 -23.34 -14.62
C GLN A 978 -30.57 -22.30 -15.76
N GLY A 979 -29.35 -21.86 -16.07
CA GLY A 979 -29.08 -20.90 -17.13
C GLY A 979 -27.71 -21.04 -17.77
N SER A 980 -27.53 -20.37 -18.92
CA SER A 980 -26.31 -20.40 -19.74
C SER A 980 -25.76 -18.99 -19.99
N GLY A 981 -25.78 -18.14 -18.97
CA GLY A 981 -25.25 -16.78 -19.04
C GLY A 981 -23.73 -16.70 -19.00
N ALA A 982 -23.23 -15.50 -18.74
CA ALA A 982 -21.83 -15.14 -18.76
C ALA A 982 -20.90 -15.96 -17.82
N SER A 983 -21.37 -16.43 -16.65
CA SER A 983 -20.57 -17.29 -15.74
C SER A 983 -20.67 -18.78 -16.06
N SER A 984 -21.57 -19.18 -16.96
CA SER A 984 -21.81 -20.58 -17.28
C SER A 984 -20.78 -21.14 -18.27
N PRO A 985 -20.21 -22.33 -18.03
CA PRO A 985 -19.35 -23.00 -19.00
C PRO A 985 -20.10 -23.37 -20.30
N HIS A 986 -21.44 -23.48 -20.26
CA HIS A 986 -22.27 -23.82 -21.43
C HIS A 986 -22.40 -22.68 -22.45
N ARG A 987 -21.99 -21.46 -22.11
CA ARG A 987 -22.03 -20.30 -23.03
C ARG A 987 -21.19 -20.49 -24.29
N MET A 988 -20.19 -21.37 -24.23
CA MET A 988 -19.25 -21.67 -25.31
C MET A 988 -19.66 -22.94 -26.10
N GLY A 989 -20.85 -23.49 -25.83
CA GLY A 989 -21.31 -24.78 -26.33
C GLY A 989 -21.73 -25.71 -25.19
N SER A 990 -22.88 -26.37 -25.35
CA SER A 990 -23.49 -27.21 -24.31
C SER A 990 -22.66 -28.45 -23.98
N VAL A 991 -22.29 -28.61 -22.70
CA VAL A 991 -21.59 -29.80 -22.19
C VAL A 991 -22.62 -30.85 -21.78
N GLN A 992 -22.55 -32.06 -22.33
CA GLN A 992 -23.50 -33.13 -22.05
C GLN A 992 -22.78 -34.42 -21.68
N ARG A 993 -23.03 -34.94 -20.47
CA ARG A 993 -22.44 -36.19 -19.97
C ARG A 993 -23.43 -36.94 -19.08
N SER A 994 -23.28 -38.26 -18.96
CA SER A 994 -24.11 -39.07 -18.05
C SER A 994 -23.93 -38.62 -16.60
N VAL A 995 -25.00 -38.65 -15.81
CA VAL A 995 -24.97 -38.27 -14.39
C VAL A 995 -24.15 -39.27 -13.55
N MET A 996 -23.65 -38.78 -12.42
CA MET A 996 -22.92 -39.59 -11.44
C MET A 996 -23.84 -40.65 -10.82
N THR A 997 -23.49 -41.93 -10.98
CA THR A 997 -24.28 -43.02 -10.40
C THR A 997 -23.84 -43.31 -8.96
N GLU A 998 -24.77 -43.79 -8.13
CA GLU A 998 -24.46 -44.23 -6.77
C GLU A 998 -23.35 -45.27 -6.72
N LYS A 999 -23.39 -46.26 -7.61
CA LYS A 999 -22.37 -47.32 -7.69
C LYS A 999 -20.97 -46.74 -7.96
N ARG A 1000 -20.88 -45.77 -8.88
CA ARG A 1000 -19.61 -45.10 -9.19
C ARG A 1000 -19.13 -44.26 -8.02
N PHE A 1001 -20.04 -43.49 -7.42
CA PHE A 1001 -19.72 -42.65 -6.28
C PHE A 1001 -19.20 -43.46 -5.09
N ALA A 1002 -19.89 -44.57 -4.75
CA ALA A 1002 -19.47 -45.52 -3.72
C ALA A 1002 -18.04 -46.02 -3.96
N LYS A 1003 -17.75 -46.46 -5.20
CA LYS A 1003 -16.40 -46.91 -5.59
C LYS A 1003 -15.33 -45.84 -5.38
N ILE A 1004 -15.65 -44.56 -5.60
CA ILE A 1004 -14.71 -43.45 -5.37
C ILE A 1004 -14.46 -43.26 -3.87
N VAL A 1005 -15.52 -43.15 -3.06
CA VAL A 1005 -15.39 -42.79 -1.63
C VAL A 1005 -14.79 -43.90 -0.77
N GLU A 1006 -15.02 -45.17 -1.10
CA GLU A 1006 -14.46 -46.32 -0.36
C GLU A 1006 -12.92 -46.34 -0.34
N GLN A 1007 -12.27 -45.64 -1.28
CA GLN A 1007 -10.82 -45.63 -1.44
C GLN A 1007 -10.10 -44.47 -0.70
N VAL A 1008 -10.82 -43.56 -0.03
CA VAL A 1008 -10.22 -42.31 0.51
C VAL A 1008 -9.91 -42.34 2.02
N ILE A 1009 -10.35 -43.37 2.74
CA ILE A 1009 -10.29 -43.42 4.21
C ILE A 1009 -8.86 -43.44 4.78
N GLU A 1010 -7.89 -44.04 4.07
CA GLU A 1010 -6.54 -44.25 4.58
C GLU A 1010 -5.79 -42.94 4.88
N SER A 1011 -6.06 -41.89 4.11
CA SER A 1011 -5.38 -40.60 4.24
C SER A 1011 -5.91 -39.77 5.41
N ARG A 1012 -7.17 -40.00 5.82
CA ARG A 1012 -7.93 -39.26 6.85
C ARG A 1012 -7.99 -37.73 6.67
N ASP A 1013 -7.53 -37.23 5.51
CA ASP A 1013 -7.40 -35.81 5.20
C ASP A 1013 -8.04 -35.43 3.86
N THR A 1014 -8.67 -36.39 3.17
CA THR A 1014 -9.33 -36.14 1.90
C THR A 1014 -10.58 -35.28 2.09
N VAL A 1015 -10.70 -34.23 1.27
CA VAL A 1015 -11.89 -33.37 1.15
C VAL A 1015 -12.50 -33.50 -0.23
N MET A 1016 -13.83 -33.33 -0.32
CA MET A 1016 -14.57 -33.40 -1.56
C MET A 1016 -15.28 -32.08 -1.85
N THR A 1017 -15.22 -31.62 -3.09
CA THR A 1017 -15.98 -30.49 -3.61
C THR A 1017 -16.89 -30.96 -4.73
N PHE A 1018 -18.20 -30.79 -4.57
CA PHE A 1018 -19.18 -31.03 -5.62
C PHE A 1018 -19.27 -29.77 -6.47
N ALA A 1019 -18.72 -29.84 -7.69
CA ALA A 1019 -18.62 -28.76 -8.65
C ALA A 1019 -18.34 -29.32 -10.05
N GLY A 1020 -18.45 -28.49 -11.08
CA GLY A 1020 -18.11 -28.86 -12.45
C GLY A 1020 -18.87 -27.98 -13.46
N ALA A 1021 -19.25 -28.57 -14.60
CA ALA A 1021 -20.04 -27.89 -15.61
C ALA A 1021 -21.49 -27.64 -15.16
N GLY A 1022 -22.07 -28.54 -14.35
CA GLY A 1022 -23.44 -28.45 -13.84
C GLY A 1022 -23.56 -27.96 -12.40
N ASP A 1023 -24.78 -27.63 -11.99
CA ASP A 1023 -25.15 -27.38 -10.60
C ASP A 1023 -25.43 -28.71 -9.89
N PRO A 1024 -24.70 -29.05 -8.81
CA PRO A 1024 -24.91 -30.29 -8.08
C PRO A 1024 -26.32 -30.44 -7.48
N LEU A 1025 -27.06 -29.36 -7.20
CA LEU A 1025 -28.43 -29.43 -6.66
C LEU A 1025 -29.45 -29.97 -7.67
N LEU A 1026 -29.12 -30.03 -8.95
CA LEU A 1026 -29.95 -30.67 -9.97
C LEU A 1026 -29.82 -32.20 -9.97
N HIS A 1027 -28.89 -32.76 -9.21
CA HIS A 1027 -28.81 -34.20 -9.03
C HIS A 1027 -29.77 -34.67 -7.92
N PRO A 1028 -30.68 -35.63 -8.20
CA PRO A 1028 -31.70 -36.05 -7.22
C PRO A 1028 -31.11 -36.58 -5.91
N ASP A 1029 -29.95 -37.23 -5.98
CA ASP A 1029 -29.29 -37.86 -4.83
C ASP A 1029 -28.19 -37.01 -4.17
N VAL A 1030 -28.13 -35.70 -4.40
CA VAL A 1030 -27.04 -34.84 -3.87
C VAL A 1030 -26.83 -34.98 -2.36
N ALA A 1031 -27.90 -34.93 -1.56
CA ALA A 1031 -27.83 -35.09 -0.10
C ALA A 1031 -27.38 -36.52 0.31
N ARG A 1032 -27.73 -37.54 -0.48
CA ARG A 1032 -27.29 -38.92 -0.26
C ARG A 1032 -25.79 -39.06 -0.53
N PHE A 1033 -25.27 -38.45 -1.59
CA PHE A 1033 -23.84 -38.44 -1.89
C PHE A 1033 -23.02 -37.71 -0.83
N VAL A 1034 -23.53 -36.61 -0.24
CA VAL A 1034 -22.87 -35.99 0.92
C VAL A 1034 -22.76 -36.98 2.08
N ARG A 1035 -23.88 -37.65 2.46
CA ARG A 1035 -23.86 -38.66 3.54
C ARG A 1035 -22.89 -39.79 3.25
N MET A 1036 -22.95 -40.38 2.04
CA MET A 1036 -22.02 -41.43 1.61
C MET A 1036 -20.55 -41.01 1.73
N ALA A 1037 -20.22 -39.77 1.37
CA ALA A 1037 -18.86 -39.25 1.53
C ALA A 1037 -18.47 -39.16 3.01
N LYS A 1038 -19.33 -38.59 3.87
CA LYS A 1038 -19.06 -38.47 5.32
C LYS A 1038 -18.93 -39.83 5.98
N ASP A 1039 -19.79 -40.79 5.64
CA ASP A 1039 -19.78 -42.16 6.16
C ASP A 1039 -18.52 -42.93 5.73
N ALA A 1040 -18.03 -42.69 4.52
CA ALA A 1040 -16.76 -43.22 4.02
C ALA A 1040 -15.51 -42.52 4.62
N GLY A 1041 -15.71 -41.54 5.51
CA GLY A 1041 -14.66 -40.82 6.23
C GLY A 1041 -13.99 -39.69 5.44
N VAL A 1042 -14.66 -39.14 4.42
CA VAL A 1042 -14.26 -37.86 3.82
C VAL A 1042 -14.34 -36.78 4.89
N ARG A 1043 -13.23 -36.07 5.10
CA ARG A 1043 -13.07 -35.14 6.22
C ARG A 1043 -13.98 -33.92 6.09
N GLY A 1044 -14.08 -33.37 4.88
CA GLY A 1044 -14.89 -32.20 4.57
C GLY A 1044 -15.61 -32.33 3.24
N VAL A 1045 -16.89 -31.94 3.19
CA VAL A 1045 -17.67 -31.88 1.94
C VAL A 1045 -18.10 -30.44 1.67
N HIS A 1046 -17.78 -29.96 0.47
CA HIS A 1046 -18.08 -28.61 0.00
C HIS A 1046 -18.97 -28.67 -1.25
N LEU A 1047 -20.02 -27.86 -1.28
CA LEU A 1047 -20.94 -27.74 -2.41
C LEU A 1047 -20.74 -26.38 -3.10
N ARG A 1048 -20.53 -26.35 -4.43
CA ARG A 1048 -20.59 -25.13 -5.24
C ARG A 1048 -21.86 -25.14 -6.08
N THR A 1049 -22.77 -24.20 -5.86
CA THR A 1049 -24.13 -24.22 -6.43
C THR A 1049 -24.68 -22.81 -6.68
N GLU A 1050 -25.61 -22.67 -7.63
CA GLU A 1050 -26.42 -21.45 -7.83
C GLU A 1050 -27.44 -21.28 -6.67
N LEU A 1051 -27.63 -22.32 -5.85
CA LEU A 1051 -28.55 -22.40 -4.71
C LEU A 1051 -30.02 -22.18 -5.13
N VAL A 1052 -30.38 -22.60 -6.34
CA VAL A 1052 -31.74 -22.53 -6.88
C VAL A 1052 -32.35 -23.94 -6.91
N ALA A 1053 -32.98 -24.33 -5.79
CA ALA A 1053 -33.68 -25.59 -5.62
C ALA A 1053 -34.91 -25.42 -4.69
N SER A 1054 -35.74 -26.46 -4.58
CA SER A 1054 -36.85 -26.48 -3.63
C SER A 1054 -36.35 -26.49 -2.17
N SER A 1055 -37.18 -26.01 -1.26
CA SER A 1055 -36.89 -26.01 0.18
C SER A 1055 -36.42 -27.35 0.71
N ASP A 1056 -37.08 -28.43 0.26
CA ASP A 1056 -36.86 -29.78 0.78
C ASP A 1056 -35.46 -30.29 0.41
N ILE A 1057 -34.97 -29.94 -0.78
CA ILE A 1057 -33.61 -30.27 -1.22
C ILE A 1057 -32.58 -29.48 -0.40
N ILE A 1058 -32.82 -28.19 -0.19
CA ILE A 1058 -31.92 -27.33 0.60
C ILE A 1058 -31.81 -27.85 2.03
N ASP A 1059 -32.93 -28.16 2.68
CA ASP A 1059 -32.97 -28.68 4.04
C ASP A 1059 -32.26 -30.05 4.11
N ALA A 1060 -32.54 -30.96 3.17
CA ALA A 1060 -31.88 -32.27 3.11
C ALA A 1060 -30.36 -32.18 2.93
N VAL A 1061 -29.87 -31.19 2.17
CA VAL A 1061 -28.43 -30.93 2.01
C VAL A 1061 -27.82 -30.38 3.29
N VAL A 1062 -28.47 -29.46 4.00
CA VAL A 1062 -27.97 -28.94 5.28
C VAL A 1062 -27.90 -30.07 6.32
N GLU A 1063 -28.94 -30.91 6.39
CA GLU A 1063 -29.02 -32.06 7.30
C GLU A 1063 -28.02 -33.18 6.96
N SER A 1064 -27.54 -33.24 5.71
CA SER A 1064 -26.60 -34.27 5.26
C SER A 1064 -25.20 -34.18 5.90
N GLY A 1065 -24.88 -33.08 6.60
CA GLY A 1065 -23.59 -32.86 7.24
C GLY A 1065 -22.53 -32.22 6.33
N VAL A 1066 -22.96 -31.50 5.30
CA VAL A 1066 -22.10 -30.66 4.45
C VAL A 1066 -21.35 -29.62 5.31
N ASP A 1067 -20.09 -29.36 4.98
CA ASP A 1067 -19.20 -28.49 5.75
C ASP A 1067 -19.22 -27.04 5.25
N ALA A 1068 -19.33 -26.86 3.93
CA ALA A 1068 -19.39 -25.55 3.29
C ALA A 1068 -20.31 -25.56 2.05
N ILE A 1069 -21.06 -24.49 1.88
CA ILE A 1069 -21.88 -24.21 0.69
C ILE A 1069 -21.40 -22.89 0.11
N SER A 1070 -20.72 -22.97 -1.03
CA SER A 1070 -20.40 -21.80 -1.85
C SER A 1070 -21.55 -21.50 -2.80
N VAL A 1071 -22.08 -20.29 -2.70
CA VAL A 1071 -23.21 -19.85 -3.52
C VAL A 1071 -22.69 -19.00 -4.68
N GLU A 1072 -22.80 -19.50 -5.90
CA GLU A 1072 -22.40 -18.82 -7.14
C GLU A 1072 -23.43 -17.73 -7.48
N LEU A 1073 -23.41 -16.66 -6.69
CA LEU A 1073 -24.38 -15.57 -6.79
C LEU A 1073 -24.07 -14.65 -7.97
N ASP A 1074 -22.78 -14.39 -8.22
CA ASP A 1074 -22.26 -13.60 -9.35
C ASP A 1074 -22.80 -12.17 -9.48
N ALA A 1075 -23.55 -11.69 -8.48
CA ALA A 1075 -24.25 -10.41 -8.50
C ALA A 1075 -24.62 -9.92 -7.10
N ASP A 1076 -24.86 -8.62 -6.98
CA ASP A 1076 -25.57 -7.99 -5.85
C ASP A 1076 -26.91 -7.35 -6.28
N SER A 1077 -27.26 -7.48 -7.57
CA SER A 1077 -28.52 -7.01 -8.15
C SER A 1077 -29.16 -8.05 -9.08
N ALA A 1078 -30.49 -8.01 -9.24
CA ALA A 1078 -31.20 -8.90 -10.15
C ALA A 1078 -30.82 -8.68 -11.63
N GLU A 1079 -30.48 -7.45 -12.03
CA GLU A 1079 -30.02 -7.15 -13.38
C GLU A 1079 -28.68 -7.81 -13.69
N THR A 1080 -27.68 -7.63 -12.81
CA THR A 1080 -26.38 -8.28 -12.95
C THR A 1080 -26.53 -9.80 -12.89
N TYR A 1081 -27.39 -10.33 -12.01
CA TYR A 1081 -27.67 -11.77 -11.93
C TYR A 1081 -28.18 -12.30 -13.27
N ARG A 1082 -29.14 -11.61 -13.90
CA ARG A 1082 -29.65 -11.99 -15.22
C ARG A 1082 -28.57 -11.97 -16.30
N ARG A 1083 -27.67 -10.98 -16.30
CA ARG A 1083 -26.54 -10.94 -17.24
C ARG A 1083 -25.58 -12.11 -17.01
N MET A 1084 -25.26 -12.41 -15.76
CA MET A 1084 -24.30 -13.45 -15.38
C MET A 1084 -24.84 -14.87 -15.56
N HIS A 1085 -26.10 -15.13 -15.20
CA HIS A 1085 -26.69 -16.47 -15.25
C HIS A 1085 -27.58 -16.71 -16.48
N GLY A 1086 -28.00 -15.66 -17.19
CA GLY A 1086 -28.90 -15.72 -18.34
C GLY A 1086 -30.39 -15.81 -17.96
N VAL A 1087 -30.69 -16.00 -16.68
CA VAL A 1087 -32.03 -16.07 -16.09
C VAL A 1087 -32.07 -15.24 -14.81
N ASP A 1088 -33.25 -14.73 -14.43
CA ASP A 1088 -33.43 -13.98 -13.18
C ASP A 1088 -34.01 -14.88 -12.09
N GLN A 1089 -33.13 -15.39 -11.22
CA GLN A 1089 -33.49 -16.20 -10.05
C GLN A 1089 -32.87 -15.64 -8.76
N PHE A 1090 -32.44 -14.37 -8.78
CA PHE A 1090 -31.69 -13.75 -7.70
C PHE A 1090 -32.44 -13.82 -6.36
N LYS A 1091 -33.75 -13.51 -6.37
CA LYS A 1091 -34.58 -13.56 -5.17
C LYS A 1091 -34.66 -14.96 -4.56
N ILE A 1092 -34.71 -16.00 -5.40
CA ILE A 1092 -34.75 -17.40 -4.91
C ILE A 1092 -33.42 -17.74 -4.24
N ALA A 1093 -32.28 -17.43 -4.89
CA ALA A 1093 -30.97 -17.66 -4.32
C ALA A 1093 -30.79 -16.94 -2.96
N ILE A 1094 -31.19 -15.67 -2.85
CA ILE A 1094 -31.16 -14.93 -1.57
C ILE A 1094 -32.04 -15.58 -0.50
N THR A 1095 -33.28 -15.95 -0.86
CA THR A 1095 -34.22 -16.62 0.08
C THR A 1095 -33.64 -17.95 0.57
N ASN A 1096 -32.99 -18.71 -0.31
CA ASN A 1096 -32.34 -19.97 0.07
C ASN A 1096 -31.08 -19.73 0.91
N ILE A 1097 -30.32 -18.65 0.71
CA ILE A 1097 -29.22 -18.27 1.61
C ILE A 1097 -29.76 -18.02 3.03
N GLU A 1098 -30.85 -17.27 3.16
CA GLU A 1098 -31.50 -16.99 4.45
C GLU A 1098 -31.98 -18.29 5.13
N ARG A 1099 -32.55 -19.21 4.34
CA ARG A 1099 -32.97 -20.53 4.81
C ARG A 1099 -31.81 -21.36 5.32
N VAL A 1100 -30.74 -21.48 4.53
CA VAL A 1100 -29.52 -22.19 4.96
C VAL A 1100 -28.99 -21.56 6.23
N PHE A 1101 -28.90 -20.23 6.30
CA PHE A 1101 -28.42 -19.50 7.47
C PHE A 1101 -29.21 -19.82 8.74
N ALA A 1102 -30.53 -19.90 8.64
CA ALA A 1102 -31.41 -20.24 9.75
C ALA A 1102 -31.33 -21.72 10.18
N ALA A 1103 -31.08 -22.63 9.23
CA ALA A 1103 -31.02 -24.08 9.46
C ALA A 1103 -29.66 -24.59 9.98
N ARG A 1104 -28.61 -23.76 10.00
CA ARG A 1104 -27.26 -24.18 10.40
C ARG A 1104 -27.21 -24.62 11.86
N ARG A 1105 -26.41 -25.66 12.12
CA ARG A 1105 -26.09 -26.08 13.49
C ARG A 1105 -25.13 -25.09 14.14
N VAL A 1106 -25.62 -24.30 15.07
CA VAL A 1106 -24.82 -23.41 15.92
C VAL A 1106 -23.98 -24.23 16.89
N LEU A 1107 -22.67 -24.00 16.89
CA LEU A 1107 -21.70 -24.64 17.77
C LEU A 1107 -21.28 -23.74 18.92
N ALA A 1108 -21.07 -22.45 18.65
CA ALA A 1108 -20.69 -21.46 19.66
C ALA A 1108 -21.17 -20.05 19.28
N GLY A 1109 -21.49 -19.23 20.28
CA GLY A 1109 -21.98 -17.86 20.08
C GLY A 1109 -23.46 -17.78 19.67
N SER A 1110 -23.89 -16.61 19.21
CA SER A 1110 -25.29 -16.33 18.85
C SER A 1110 -25.42 -15.37 17.66
N GLY A 1111 -26.56 -15.41 16.96
CA GLY A 1111 -26.86 -14.51 15.83
C GLY A 1111 -25.93 -14.70 14.61
N GLY A 1112 -25.77 -13.66 13.79
CA GLY A 1112 -24.89 -13.66 12.59
C GLY A 1112 -23.39 -13.75 12.88
N GLY A 1113 -23.01 -13.86 14.15
CA GLY A 1113 -21.65 -14.05 14.60
C GLY A 1113 -21.35 -15.43 15.18
N ALA A 1114 -22.31 -16.36 15.14
CA ALA A 1114 -22.12 -17.69 15.67
C ALA A 1114 -21.19 -18.53 14.78
N TYR A 1115 -20.33 -19.34 15.39
CA TYR A 1115 -19.68 -20.46 14.71
C TYR A 1115 -20.74 -21.51 14.42
N ALA A 1116 -21.06 -21.72 13.15
CA ALA A 1116 -22.11 -22.64 12.72
C ALA A 1116 -21.72 -23.38 11.44
N LEU A 1117 -22.26 -24.58 11.26
CA LEU A 1117 -22.06 -25.39 10.05
C LEU A 1117 -23.41 -25.67 9.35
N PRO A 1118 -23.45 -25.68 8.01
CA PRO A 1118 -22.32 -25.42 7.10
C PRO A 1118 -21.87 -23.95 7.05
N TRP A 1119 -20.63 -23.72 6.63
CA TRP A 1119 -20.19 -22.39 6.19
C TRP A 1119 -20.96 -21.97 4.94
N ILE A 1120 -21.38 -20.70 4.87
CA ILE A 1120 -22.03 -20.12 3.68
C ILE A 1120 -21.03 -19.15 3.07
N VAL A 1121 -20.65 -19.38 1.82
CA VAL A 1121 -19.63 -18.58 1.12
C VAL A 1121 -20.22 -18.03 -0.18
N PRO A 1122 -20.81 -16.82 -0.16
CA PRO A 1122 -21.23 -16.14 -1.39
C PRO A 1122 -20.01 -15.89 -2.28
N ARG A 1123 -20.15 -16.22 -3.57
CA ARG A 1123 -19.14 -16.02 -4.60
C ARG A 1123 -19.62 -15.08 -5.69
N LEU A 1124 -18.72 -14.21 -6.14
CA LEU A 1124 -18.90 -13.37 -7.31
C LEU A 1124 -17.73 -13.57 -8.28
N GLN A 1125 -18.03 -14.03 -9.48
CA GLN A 1125 -17.06 -14.11 -10.57
C GLN A 1125 -16.81 -12.71 -11.13
N ARG A 1126 -15.58 -12.21 -11.02
CA ARG A 1126 -15.14 -10.89 -11.50
C ARG A 1126 -15.10 -10.87 -13.03
N ARG A 1127 -16.06 -10.16 -13.62
CA ARG A 1127 -16.23 -10.00 -15.07
C ARG A 1127 -16.73 -8.60 -15.40
N SER A 1128 -16.69 -8.21 -16.67
CA SER A 1128 -17.20 -6.92 -17.12
C SER A 1128 -18.67 -6.67 -16.71
N GLU A 1129 -19.47 -7.73 -16.65
CA GLU A 1129 -20.90 -7.72 -16.36
C GLU A 1129 -21.22 -7.57 -14.87
N SER A 1130 -20.31 -8.00 -13.97
CA SER A 1130 -20.46 -8.03 -12.51
C SER A 1130 -19.59 -7.01 -11.77
N TYR A 1131 -18.68 -6.32 -12.47
CA TYR A 1131 -17.68 -5.43 -11.89
C TYR A 1131 -18.27 -4.34 -10.96
N GLU A 1132 -19.37 -3.72 -11.38
CA GLU A 1132 -20.03 -2.64 -10.60
C GLU A 1132 -20.65 -3.15 -9.28
N ASP A 1133 -20.97 -4.45 -9.20
CA ASP A 1133 -21.57 -5.06 -8.00
C ASP A 1133 -20.52 -5.49 -6.97
N ILE A 1134 -19.22 -5.55 -7.33
CA ILE A 1134 -18.15 -6.07 -6.45
C ILE A 1134 -18.14 -5.39 -5.09
N ASP A 1135 -18.24 -4.06 -5.07
CA ASP A 1135 -18.12 -3.28 -3.84
C ASP A 1135 -19.27 -3.56 -2.86
N SER A 1136 -20.52 -3.50 -3.34
CA SER A 1136 -21.68 -3.74 -2.51
C SER A 1136 -21.83 -5.21 -2.13
N PHE A 1137 -21.51 -6.14 -3.04
CA PHE A 1137 -21.43 -7.57 -2.78
C PHE A 1137 -20.45 -7.88 -1.64
N PHE A 1138 -19.20 -7.41 -1.78
CA PHE A 1138 -18.13 -7.76 -0.86
C PHE A 1138 -18.42 -7.26 0.56
N ASP A 1139 -18.81 -5.98 0.71
CA ASP A 1139 -19.11 -5.42 2.02
C ASP A 1139 -20.34 -6.09 2.67
N ARG A 1140 -21.41 -6.34 1.89
CA ARG A 1140 -22.64 -6.96 2.41
C ARG A 1140 -22.34 -8.33 3.01
N TRP A 1141 -21.69 -9.21 2.25
CA TRP A 1141 -21.46 -10.59 2.68
C TRP A 1141 -20.34 -10.70 3.70
N GLN A 1142 -19.31 -9.86 3.62
CA GLN A 1142 -18.31 -9.74 4.68
C GLN A 1142 -18.96 -9.30 5.99
N HIS A 1143 -19.90 -8.34 5.96
CA HIS A 1143 -20.62 -7.92 7.15
C HIS A 1143 -21.55 -9.02 7.70
N ILE A 1144 -22.39 -9.64 6.87
CA ILE A 1144 -23.41 -10.60 7.31
C ILE A 1144 -22.80 -11.95 7.73
N LEU A 1145 -21.91 -12.51 6.89
CA LEU A 1145 -21.41 -13.88 7.05
C LEU A 1145 -19.95 -13.96 7.50
N GLY A 1146 -19.23 -12.84 7.49
CA GLY A 1146 -17.78 -12.81 7.79
C GLY A 1146 -16.92 -13.29 6.63
N THR A 1147 -17.52 -13.59 5.49
CA THR A 1147 -16.82 -14.07 4.31
C THR A 1147 -17.60 -13.65 3.06
N ALA A 1148 -16.86 -13.12 2.09
CA ALA A 1148 -17.28 -12.92 0.72
C ALA A 1148 -16.11 -13.38 -0.16
N LEU A 1149 -16.38 -13.95 -1.33
CA LEU A 1149 -15.33 -14.37 -2.23
C LEU A 1149 -15.51 -13.81 -3.63
N ILE A 1150 -14.48 -13.15 -4.13
CA ILE A 1150 -14.39 -12.72 -5.52
C ILE A 1150 -13.46 -13.71 -6.23
N GLU A 1151 -13.81 -14.23 -7.39
CA GLU A 1151 -12.94 -15.14 -8.17
C GLU A 1151 -12.84 -14.73 -9.64
N GLY A 1152 -11.75 -15.09 -10.30
CA GLY A 1152 -11.57 -14.85 -11.73
C GLY A 1152 -12.43 -15.78 -12.58
N ALA A 1153 -12.66 -15.37 -13.83
CA ALA A 1153 -13.28 -16.26 -14.80
C ALA A 1153 -12.37 -17.45 -15.14
N PRO A 1154 -12.91 -18.68 -15.27
CA PRO A 1154 -12.14 -19.77 -15.83
C PRO A 1154 -11.69 -19.37 -17.25
N GLN A 1155 -10.39 -19.51 -17.53
CA GLN A 1155 -9.84 -19.26 -18.85
C GLN A 1155 -10.22 -20.45 -19.74
N PHE A 1156 -11.18 -20.23 -20.64
CA PHE A 1156 -11.40 -21.10 -21.80
C PHE A 1156 -10.51 -20.60 -22.93
N ASP A 1157 -10.12 -21.46 -23.88
CA ASP A 1157 -9.38 -21.05 -25.07
C ASP A 1157 -10.07 -19.83 -25.72
N ASP A 1158 -9.40 -18.67 -25.70
CA ASP A 1158 -9.92 -17.46 -26.32
C ASP A 1158 -10.06 -17.73 -27.82
N THR A 1159 -11.29 -17.69 -28.33
CA THR A 1159 -11.54 -17.77 -29.77
C THR A 1159 -11.93 -16.40 -30.30
N HIS A 1160 -11.80 -16.20 -31.61
CA HIS A 1160 -12.28 -14.98 -32.26
C HIS A 1160 -13.80 -14.76 -32.04
N GLU A 1161 -14.56 -15.83 -31.77
CA GLU A 1161 -16.01 -15.79 -31.53
C GLU A 1161 -16.35 -15.49 -30.06
N THR A 1162 -15.42 -15.75 -29.14
CA THR A 1162 -15.60 -15.56 -27.69
C THR A 1162 -14.30 -15.04 -27.08
N PRO A 1163 -14.07 -13.72 -27.14
CA PRO A 1163 -12.83 -13.11 -26.68
C PRO A 1163 -12.70 -13.13 -25.15
N ALA A 1164 -11.46 -13.00 -24.69
CA ALA A 1164 -11.13 -12.82 -23.29
C ALA A 1164 -11.92 -11.67 -22.65
N ASP A 1165 -12.17 -11.79 -21.35
CA ASP A 1165 -12.71 -10.68 -20.58
C ASP A 1165 -11.73 -9.48 -20.63
N PRO A 1166 -12.20 -8.25 -20.93
CA PRO A 1166 -11.31 -7.10 -21.11
C PRO A 1166 -10.69 -6.58 -19.82
N LEU A 1167 -11.15 -7.08 -18.66
CA LEU A 1167 -10.60 -6.71 -17.37
C LEU A 1167 -9.18 -7.28 -17.18
N ALA A 1168 -8.32 -6.55 -16.46
CA ALA A 1168 -6.95 -6.98 -16.15
C ALA A 1168 -6.90 -8.42 -15.59
N SER A 1169 -5.94 -9.23 -16.01
CA SER A 1169 -5.83 -10.60 -15.50
C SER A 1169 -5.48 -10.61 -14.01
N ALA A 1170 -6.21 -11.38 -13.22
CA ALA A 1170 -5.95 -11.63 -11.80
C ALA A 1170 -5.40 -13.05 -11.55
N ARG A 1171 -4.73 -13.63 -12.56
CA ARG A 1171 -4.25 -15.03 -12.54
C ARG A 1171 -3.34 -15.33 -11.35
N ALA A 1172 -3.64 -16.40 -10.60
CA ALA A 1172 -2.80 -16.88 -9.52
C ALA A 1172 -1.36 -17.23 -9.97
N PRO A 1173 -0.35 -17.13 -9.09
CA PRO A 1173 1.03 -17.52 -9.43
C PRO A 1173 1.11 -18.99 -9.88
N SER A 1174 1.91 -19.27 -10.92
CA SER A 1174 2.06 -20.62 -11.50
C SER A 1174 2.41 -21.68 -10.46
N ARG A 1175 3.25 -21.32 -9.49
CA ARG A 1175 3.67 -22.22 -8.41
C ARG A 1175 2.53 -22.64 -7.49
N SER A 1176 1.61 -21.73 -7.19
CA SER A 1176 0.42 -22.02 -6.39
C SER A 1176 -0.56 -22.91 -7.15
N MET A 1177 -0.82 -22.62 -8.43
CA MET A 1177 -1.66 -23.49 -9.28
C MET A 1177 -1.04 -24.88 -9.45
N TYR A 1178 0.27 -24.96 -9.67
CA TYR A 1178 0.96 -26.23 -9.82
C TYR A 1178 0.93 -27.06 -8.53
N ARG A 1179 1.07 -26.44 -7.35
CA ARG A 1179 0.86 -27.11 -6.06
C ARG A 1179 -0.52 -27.76 -5.99
N GLU A 1180 -1.58 -27.06 -6.40
CA GLU A 1180 -2.93 -27.63 -6.40
C GLU A 1180 -3.05 -28.82 -7.35
N MET A 1181 -2.43 -28.75 -8.53
CA MET A 1181 -2.39 -29.86 -9.47
C MET A 1181 -1.68 -31.12 -8.93
N LEU A 1182 -0.88 -31.00 -7.87
CA LEU A 1182 -0.24 -32.13 -7.19
C LEU A 1182 -1.04 -32.69 -6.01
N ARG A 1183 -2.21 -32.13 -5.70
CA ARG A 1183 -3.08 -32.57 -4.58
C ARG A 1183 -4.56 -32.68 -4.95
N ARG A 1184 -4.99 -32.09 -6.07
CA ARG A 1184 -6.37 -32.00 -6.55
C ARG A 1184 -6.61 -32.78 -7.83
N MET A 1185 -7.72 -33.51 -7.87
CA MET A 1185 -8.15 -34.32 -9.02
C MET A 1185 -9.63 -34.05 -9.32
N LEU A 1186 -9.93 -33.74 -10.58
CA LEU A 1186 -11.29 -33.59 -11.11
C LEU A 1186 -11.78 -34.94 -11.64
N ILE A 1187 -12.98 -35.35 -11.24
CA ILE A 1187 -13.69 -36.52 -11.75
C ILE A 1187 -15.02 -36.02 -12.33
N LEU A 1188 -15.20 -36.24 -13.63
CA LEU A 1188 -16.40 -35.86 -14.36
C LEU A 1188 -17.56 -36.83 -14.05
N SER A 1189 -18.80 -36.41 -14.33
CA SER A 1189 -20.01 -37.14 -13.94
C SER A 1189 -20.09 -38.57 -14.52
N ASP A 1190 -19.51 -38.79 -15.69
CA ASP A 1190 -19.41 -40.09 -16.35
C ASP A 1190 -18.28 -40.99 -15.82
N GLY A 1191 -17.44 -40.49 -14.91
CA GLY A 1191 -16.30 -41.18 -14.31
C GLY A 1191 -14.97 -40.98 -15.03
N THR A 1192 -14.94 -40.16 -16.07
CA THR A 1192 -13.69 -39.78 -16.74
C THR A 1192 -12.91 -38.74 -15.91
N VAL A 1193 -11.60 -38.73 -16.12
CA VAL A 1193 -10.65 -37.85 -15.44
C VAL A 1193 -9.86 -37.10 -16.50
N PRO A 1194 -10.03 -35.78 -16.64
CA PRO A 1194 -9.25 -34.99 -17.58
C PRO A 1194 -7.83 -34.72 -17.05
N LEU A 1195 -6.91 -34.40 -17.96
CA LEU A 1195 -5.55 -34.02 -17.60
C LEU A 1195 -5.53 -32.66 -16.85
N SER A 1196 -6.28 -31.68 -17.39
CA SER A 1196 -6.46 -30.33 -16.84
C SER A 1196 -7.75 -30.24 -16.03
N GLU A 1197 -7.74 -29.50 -14.92
CA GLU A 1197 -8.97 -29.18 -14.16
C GLU A 1197 -9.90 -28.24 -14.95
N LEU A 1198 -9.37 -27.47 -15.91
CA LEU A 1198 -10.15 -26.52 -16.72
C LEU A 1198 -10.86 -27.18 -17.91
N ASP A 1199 -10.60 -28.46 -18.18
CA ASP A 1199 -11.22 -29.20 -19.29
C ASP A 1199 -12.61 -29.75 -18.89
N PHE A 1200 -13.58 -28.84 -18.77
CA PHE A 1200 -14.97 -29.19 -18.46
C PHE A 1200 -15.70 -29.93 -19.59
N ARG A 1201 -15.23 -29.76 -20.83
CA ARG A 1201 -15.76 -30.46 -22.01
C ARG A 1201 -15.35 -31.93 -22.01
N GLY A 1202 -14.19 -32.25 -21.44
CA GLY A 1202 -13.64 -33.60 -21.44
C GLY A 1202 -12.96 -33.92 -22.76
N ASP A 1203 -12.35 -32.92 -23.41
CA ASP A 1203 -11.70 -33.09 -24.72
C ASP A 1203 -10.34 -33.82 -24.58
N ARG A 1204 -9.72 -33.77 -23.40
CA ARG A 1204 -8.40 -34.34 -23.07
C ARG A 1204 -8.49 -35.28 -21.86
N ILE A 1205 -9.20 -36.39 -22.03
CA ILE A 1205 -9.34 -37.43 -21.00
C ILE A 1205 -8.02 -38.18 -20.78
N PHE A 1206 -7.60 -38.25 -19.51
CA PHE A 1206 -6.43 -39.01 -19.07
C PHE A 1206 -6.78 -40.45 -18.66
N GLY A 1207 -7.91 -40.66 -17.98
CA GLY A 1207 -8.31 -42.00 -17.53
C GLY A 1207 -9.73 -42.07 -16.97
N HIS A 1208 -10.07 -43.19 -16.33
CA HIS A 1208 -11.45 -43.49 -15.90
C HIS A 1208 -11.50 -44.27 -14.57
N VAL A 1209 -12.29 -43.79 -13.60
CA VAL A 1209 -12.36 -44.36 -12.24
C VAL A 1209 -13.03 -45.74 -12.17
N ASP A 1210 -13.95 -46.02 -13.09
CA ASP A 1210 -14.55 -47.35 -13.22
C ASP A 1210 -13.55 -48.44 -13.65
N ARG A 1211 -12.44 -48.07 -14.33
CA ARG A 1211 -11.47 -49.03 -14.89
C ARG A 1211 -10.20 -49.17 -14.04
N THR A 1212 -9.76 -48.10 -13.39
CA THR A 1212 -8.49 -48.04 -12.66
C THR A 1212 -8.73 -47.65 -11.20
N PRO A 1213 -8.09 -48.32 -10.22
CA PRO A 1213 -8.13 -47.88 -8.83
C PRO A 1213 -7.71 -46.42 -8.66
N LEU A 1214 -8.37 -45.68 -7.77
CA LEU A 1214 -8.24 -44.24 -7.61
C LEU A 1214 -6.80 -43.82 -7.32
N LEU A 1215 -6.11 -44.55 -6.42
CA LEU A 1215 -4.71 -44.27 -6.07
C LEU A 1215 -3.77 -44.46 -7.28
N GLN A 1216 -3.95 -45.52 -8.06
CA GLN A 1216 -3.12 -45.77 -9.23
C GLN A 1216 -3.33 -44.70 -10.29
N LEU A 1217 -4.60 -44.39 -10.61
CA LEU A 1217 -4.95 -43.35 -11.56
C LEU A 1217 -4.39 -41.98 -11.13
N TRP A 1218 -4.42 -41.68 -9.83
CA TRP A 1218 -3.85 -40.45 -9.28
C TRP A 1218 -2.33 -40.37 -9.43
N ARG A 1219 -1.61 -41.46 -9.16
CA ARG A 1219 -0.14 -41.52 -9.35
C ARG A 1219 0.24 -41.26 -10.79
N ASP A 1220 -0.47 -41.88 -11.72
CA ASP A 1220 -0.21 -41.74 -13.16
C ASP A 1220 -0.52 -40.32 -13.64
N LEU A 1221 -1.60 -39.72 -13.15
CA LEU A 1221 -1.97 -38.34 -13.47
C LEU A 1221 -0.92 -37.34 -12.97
N VAL A 1222 -0.46 -37.50 -11.72
CA VAL A 1222 0.60 -36.65 -11.16
C VAL A 1222 1.91 -36.82 -11.90
N ALA A 1223 2.28 -38.05 -12.27
CA ALA A 1223 3.48 -38.30 -13.09
C ALA A 1223 3.38 -37.60 -14.45
N ARG A 1224 2.21 -37.64 -15.11
CA ARG A 1224 1.99 -36.92 -16.37
C ARG A 1224 2.06 -35.40 -16.19
N ARG A 1225 1.47 -34.83 -15.15
CA ARG A 1225 1.56 -33.38 -14.85
C ARG A 1225 2.99 -32.92 -14.56
N LYS A 1226 3.79 -33.75 -13.88
CA LYS A 1226 5.24 -33.51 -13.69
C LYS A 1226 6.00 -33.54 -15.01
N GLN A 1227 5.65 -34.46 -15.91
CA GLN A 1227 6.23 -34.50 -17.25
C GLN A 1227 5.90 -33.23 -18.03
N VAL A 1228 4.64 -32.79 -18.06
CA VAL A 1228 4.22 -31.54 -18.70
C VAL A 1228 4.99 -30.33 -18.15
N ARG A 1229 5.19 -30.24 -16.82
CA ARG A 1229 6.00 -29.16 -16.23
C ARG A 1229 7.44 -29.17 -16.73
N ARG A 1230 8.05 -30.35 -16.92
CA ARG A 1230 9.41 -30.47 -17.45
C ARG A 1230 9.50 -30.08 -18.91
N ASP A 1231 8.50 -30.46 -19.70
CA ASP A 1231 8.51 -30.29 -21.16
C ASP A 1231 8.07 -28.87 -21.59
N GLU A 1232 7.04 -28.31 -20.93
CA GLU A 1232 6.36 -27.07 -21.34
C GLU A 1232 6.46 -25.94 -20.30
N GLY A 1233 7.05 -26.22 -19.13
CA GLY A 1233 7.17 -25.28 -18.03
C GLY A 1233 5.95 -25.19 -17.14
N GLU A 1234 6.13 -24.58 -15.97
CA GLU A 1234 5.09 -24.49 -14.92
C GLU A 1234 3.94 -23.53 -15.27
N ALA A 1235 4.16 -22.59 -16.18
CA ALA A 1235 3.17 -21.61 -16.60
C ALA A 1235 2.20 -22.12 -17.68
N CYS A 1236 2.42 -23.34 -18.21
CA CYS A 1236 1.60 -23.98 -19.22
C CYS A 1236 0.12 -24.05 -18.80
N GLU A 1237 -0.77 -23.90 -19.78
CA GLU A 1237 -2.22 -23.94 -19.61
C GLU A 1237 -2.74 -25.23 -18.99
N THR A 1238 -2.17 -26.37 -19.36
CA THR A 1238 -2.54 -27.69 -18.83
C THR A 1238 -2.36 -27.81 -17.31
N LEU A 1239 -1.52 -26.95 -16.71
CA LEU A 1239 -1.22 -26.93 -15.28
C LEU A 1239 -1.92 -25.77 -14.53
N ARG A 1240 -2.85 -25.08 -15.19
CA ARG A 1240 -3.68 -24.02 -14.58
C ARG A 1240 -4.85 -24.63 -13.82
N THR A 1241 -5.33 -23.88 -12.82
CA THR A 1241 -6.52 -24.22 -12.02
C THR A 1241 -7.51 -23.07 -12.04
N ARG A 1242 -8.80 -23.35 -11.79
CA ARG A 1242 -9.83 -22.29 -11.72
C ARG A 1242 -9.62 -21.41 -10.48
N THR A 1243 -9.30 -22.06 -9.36
CA THR A 1243 -8.88 -21.41 -8.11
C THR A 1243 -7.65 -22.14 -7.57
N PRO A 1244 -6.69 -21.41 -6.97
CA PRO A 1244 -5.48 -21.99 -6.38
C PRO A 1244 -5.75 -22.74 -5.07
#